data_AF-A0AAD1YNL9-F1
#
_entry.id   AF-A0AAD1YNL9-F1
#
_cell.length_a   1.000
_cell.length_b   1.000
_cell.length_c   1.000
_cell.angle_alpha   90.00
_cell.angle_beta   90.00
_cell.angle_gamma   90.00
#
_symmetry.space_group_name_H-M   'P 1'
#
loop_
_entity.id
_entity.type
_entity.pdbx_description
1 polymer ?
#
loop_
_entity_poly.entity_id
_entity_poly.type
_entity_poly.pdbx_seq_one_letter_code
_entity_poly.pdbx_strand_id
1 'polypeptide(L)'
;MNFPTGTVGGKGAAGIVMDWSVNNAYNKTLKDLDPKSVPTMDATIIPNIDPIDTGLGSSEKGNAVLTAKPRKKTMTSVFLKYFETAVDGKSRRCIFCGQSYSIATATGNLGRHLSNRHPGYDKNGDFAMTPVAQPVTVAKKPQALVKMPQVELDHLNWLLIKWLTLASLPTSTLEEQWLTNSFKFLNQSVQIWPGEKFRAVLCEVYRSMKEEVRLTMEQVSSKVSITLDFWTSYEQILYMSITSQWIDANWSFQKVLLDISHIPSPCEGAEIHYVLSKVIRLYNIDTRIISCTHDTSSNALHACHKLKGDLDSQKMAPFCYIPCAAHALNSIIDDGLKTTKSVILKIREFVLAMNSSLEISEDFIQFTSAYEEGNWKFPLDASARWSGNYLMLDVVSKASKSMETIIRKYEEQLGSRLLLNSAEKNVVHIMYKYLEPFYKTINNMCTNRVLTVGLVLFFMDHISEMILTCKDSRQSPDWLKSAAQDMATKAQNYCDQVCNVFTYMTAILDPRIKVELMPENLNLESYLEEARNHFMRNYSTSYFPSITSSYTAQEMDDGGSVSFAEEIARKKRRASMNSATDELTQYLSEPPAPIPTDVLEWWKVNSTRYPRLSLMARDFLSVQPTAASPEDIFCSKGEESDRQRFSSPFENTQTLLCIKSWMQGGIKVKYKSTEIDYERLMELAASSATDSSSRSSEKKQK
;
A
#
# COMPACT_ATOMS: atom_id res chain seq x y z
N MET A 1 21.64 -22.93 52.34
CA MET A 1 22.54 -23.84 53.09
C MET A 1 23.61 -24.36 52.14
N ASN A 2 24.83 -24.45 52.67
CA ASN A 2 26.13 -24.79 52.09
C ASN A 2 26.22 -25.97 51.11
N PHE A 3 26.98 -25.76 50.00
CA PHE A 3 28.10 -26.54 49.39
C PHE A 3 28.03 -28.10 49.24
N PRO A 4 28.79 -28.77 48.32
CA PRO A 4 30.01 -28.27 47.65
C PRO A 4 30.21 -28.57 46.15
N THR A 5 31.14 -27.78 45.63
CA THR A 5 32.00 -27.93 44.45
C THR A 5 32.96 -29.12 44.53
N GLY A 6 33.22 -29.77 43.38
CA GLY A 6 34.36 -30.66 43.16
C GLY A 6 35.03 -30.36 41.81
N THR A 7 36.28 -29.92 41.86
CA THR A 7 37.15 -29.58 40.73
C THR A 7 38.01 -30.79 40.34
N VAL A 8 38.38 -30.88 39.04
CA VAL A 8 39.73 -31.18 38.49
C VAL A 8 39.65 -32.00 37.19
N GLY A 9 40.33 -31.52 36.15
CA GLY A 9 41.02 -32.40 35.19
C GLY A 9 40.84 -32.09 33.72
N GLY A 10 41.55 -31.08 33.19
CA GLY A 10 41.70 -30.89 31.76
C GLY A 10 42.82 -31.76 31.16
N LYS A 11 42.58 -32.27 29.94
CA LYS A 11 43.57 -32.43 28.85
C LYS A 11 42.80 -32.70 27.54
N GLY A 12 43.02 -31.85 26.54
CA GLY A 12 42.30 -31.88 25.27
C GLY A 12 42.87 -32.83 24.23
N ALA A 13 42.09 -33.08 23.17
CA ALA A 13 42.43 -32.73 21.79
C ALA A 13 41.30 -33.15 20.84
N ALA A 14 40.94 -32.22 19.95
CA ALA A 14 40.44 -32.40 18.57
C ALA A 14 39.14 -33.20 18.30
N GLY A 15 38.20 -32.51 17.64
CA GLY A 15 37.49 -33.08 16.49
C GLY A 15 35.97 -32.95 16.49
N ILE A 16 35.48 -32.30 15.42
CA ILE A 16 34.14 -32.41 14.82
C ILE A 16 33.07 -31.44 15.38
N VAL A 17 33.08 -30.24 14.80
CA VAL A 17 31.91 -29.38 14.61
C VAL A 17 31.15 -29.93 13.40
N MET A 18 29.91 -30.40 13.59
CA MET A 18 29.00 -30.72 12.49
C MET A 18 28.25 -29.46 12.08
N ASP A 19 28.63 -28.95 10.91
CA ASP A 19 27.96 -27.91 10.16
C ASP A 19 26.78 -28.52 9.39
N TRP A 20 25.57 -27.98 9.57
CA TRP A 20 24.39 -28.36 8.78
C TRP A 20 24.31 -27.46 7.55
N SER A 21 25.04 -27.85 6.50
CA SER A 21 24.92 -27.28 5.16
C SER A 21 23.89 -28.07 4.34
N VAL A 22 22.77 -27.42 4.01
CA VAL A 22 21.77 -27.94 3.05
C VAL A 22 22.25 -27.63 1.63
N ASN A 23 22.32 -28.70 0.83
CA ASN A 23 22.72 -28.73 -0.57
C ASN A 23 21.89 -27.81 -1.47
N ASN A 24 22.53 -26.79 -2.04
CA ASN A 24 22.10 -26.14 -3.28
C ASN A 24 23.08 -26.54 -4.39
N ALA A 25 22.73 -27.57 -5.15
CA ALA A 25 23.49 -28.01 -6.32
C ALA A 25 22.64 -27.84 -7.57
N TYR A 26 22.60 -26.62 -8.12
CA TYR A 26 22.46 -26.36 -9.56
C TYR A 26 22.86 -24.89 -9.79
N ASN A 27 24.14 -24.68 -10.11
CA ASN A 27 24.69 -23.60 -10.94
C ASN A 27 26.18 -23.39 -10.59
N LYS A 28 27.05 -24.13 -11.28
CA LYS A 28 28.47 -23.80 -11.35
C LYS A 28 29.05 -24.18 -12.71
N THR A 29 29.08 -23.18 -13.60
CA THR A 29 30.05 -22.99 -14.70
C THR A 29 29.73 -21.60 -15.22
N LEU A 30 30.51 -20.56 -14.94
CA LEU A 30 31.85 -20.32 -15.45
C LEU A 30 32.53 -19.31 -14.51
N LYS A 31 33.76 -19.59 -14.08
CA LYS A 31 34.56 -18.70 -13.24
C LYS A 31 35.88 -18.39 -13.96
N ASP A 32 36.32 -17.17 -13.70
CA ASP A 32 37.70 -16.68 -13.69
C ASP A 32 38.35 -16.26 -15.01
N LEU A 33 38.60 -14.95 -15.11
CA LEU A 33 39.88 -14.34 -15.45
C LEU A 33 39.92 -12.92 -14.85
N ASP A 34 40.64 -12.78 -13.74
CA ASP A 34 41.24 -11.53 -13.22
C ASP A 34 42.56 -11.23 -14.01
N PRO A 35 43.31 -10.10 -13.90
CA PRO A 35 43.30 -9.08 -12.83
C PRO A 35 43.62 -7.59 -13.21
N LYS A 36 43.51 -6.69 -12.19
CA LYS A 36 44.34 -5.49 -11.87
C LYS A 36 44.33 -4.22 -12.77
N SER A 37 43.87 -3.09 -12.18
CA SER A 37 44.69 -1.98 -11.62
C SER A 37 44.00 -0.60 -11.65
N VAL A 38 44.11 0.11 -10.52
CA VAL A 38 43.66 1.49 -10.16
C VAL A 38 44.86 2.43 -10.49
N PRO A 39 44.72 3.73 -10.90
CA PRO A 39 44.38 4.80 -9.93
C PRO A 39 43.74 6.14 -10.39
N THR A 40 42.85 6.64 -9.50
CA THR A 40 42.70 7.99 -8.90
C THR A 40 42.73 9.33 -9.69
N MET A 41 41.69 10.12 -9.35
CA MET A 41 41.63 11.54 -8.93
C MET A 41 41.47 12.70 -9.95
N ASP A 42 40.26 13.29 -9.89
CA ASP A 42 39.88 14.71 -9.75
C ASP A 42 40.80 15.83 -10.26
N ALA A 43 40.22 16.70 -11.10
CA ALA A 43 40.29 18.15 -10.92
C ALA A 43 39.15 18.89 -11.64
N THR A 44 38.34 19.53 -10.82
CA THR A 44 37.45 20.69 -10.96
C THR A 44 37.72 21.76 -12.04
N ILE A 45 36.59 22.26 -12.58
CA ILE A 45 36.18 23.66 -12.83
C ILE A 45 36.62 24.38 -14.13
N ILE A 46 35.57 24.85 -14.82
CA ILE A 46 35.43 25.69 -16.03
C ILE A 46 36.02 27.10 -15.80
N PRO A 47 36.48 27.85 -16.82
CA PRO A 47 35.60 28.88 -17.41
C PRO A 47 35.82 29.21 -18.92
N ASN A 48 34.72 29.61 -19.59
CA ASN A 48 34.68 30.55 -20.73
C ASN A 48 35.56 31.80 -20.46
N ILE A 49 36.02 32.64 -21.39
CA ILE A 49 36.04 32.86 -22.85
C ILE A 49 37.10 33.97 -22.97
N ASP A 50 37.83 34.08 -24.08
CA ASP A 50 38.16 35.40 -24.63
C ASP A 50 38.66 35.31 -26.09
N PRO A 51 38.68 36.44 -26.83
CA PRO A 51 38.27 36.55 -28.23
C PRO A 51 39.46 36.97 -29.12
N ILE A 52 39.17 37.72 -30.19
CA ILE A 52 40.08 38.56 -31.02
C ILE A 52 40.46 37.86 -32.33
N ASP A 53 39.84 38.22 -33.46
CA ASP A 53 40.04 39.41 -34.31
C ASP A 53 41.17 39.25 -35.34
N THR A 54 40.91 39.76 -36.54
CA THR A 54 41.86 40.19 -37.57
C THR A 54 42.92 39.22 -38.13
N GLY A 55 42.67 38.77 -39.37
CA GLY A 55 43.35 39.37 -40.52
C GLY A 55 44.60 38.69 -41.14
N LEU A 56 44.42 38.32 -42.42
CA LEU A 56 45.36 38.42 -43.56
C LEU A 56 46.58 37.49 -43.66
N GLY A 57 46.54 36.65 -44.70
CA GLY A 57 47.73 36.15 -45.37
C GLY A 57 48.39 37.22 -46.27
N SER A 58 49.70 37.12 -46.40
CA SER A 58 50.51 37.78 -47.43
C SER A 58 51.74 36.93 -47.72
N SER A 59 51.85 36.49 -48.98
CA SER A 59 53.08 36.61 -49.74
C SER A 59 52.69 36.56 -51.20
N GLU A 60 52.59 37.71 -51.86
CA GLU A 60 52.93 37.82 -53.26
C GLU A 60 53.37 39.25 -53.59
N LYS A 61 54.37 39.34 -54.48
CA LYS A 61 55.19 40.52 -54.77
C LYS A 61 54.36 41.67 -55.36
N GLY A 62 54.66 42.89 -54.89
CA GLY A 62 54.85 44.07 -55.75
C GLY A 62 53.62 44.84 -56.24
N ASN A 63 53.44 46.02 -55.64
CA ASN A 63 52.92 47.29 -56.18
C ASN A 63 51.44 47.51 -56.57
N ALA A 64 50.89 48.52 -55.87
CA ALA A 64 50.12 49.67 -56.38
C ALA A 64 48.62 49.51 -56.76
N VAL A 65 47.77 49.88 -55.78
CA VAL A 65 46.89 51.08 -55.81
C VAL A 65 45.74 51.15 -56.85
N LEU A 66 44.52 51.34 -56.28
CA LEU A 66 43.28 51.99 -56.77
C LEU A 66 42.17 51.21 -57.53
N THR A 67 41.15 50.85 -56.74
CA THR A 67 39.69 51.17 -56.87
C THR A 67 38.91 50.86 -58.17
N ALA A 68 37.86 50.01 -58.06
CA ALA A 68 36.45 50.30 -58.42
C ALA A 68 35.48 49.09 -58.19
N LYS A 69 34.24 49.39 -57.73
CA LYS A 69 33.07 48.48 -57.48
C LYS A 69 32.25 48.22 -58.79
N PRO A 70 31.05 47.56 -58.78
CA PRO A 70 30.68 46.16 -58.43
C PRO A 70 29.76 45.48 -59.50
N ARG A 71 29.46 44.17 -59.37
CA ARG A 71 28.20 43.58 -59.92
C ARG A 71 27.61 42.49 -59.00
N LYS A 72 26.30 42.60 -58.76
CA LYS A 72 25.44 41.89 -57.78
C LYS A 72 25.31 40.38 -58.04
N LYS A 73 25.27 39.55 -56.99
CA LYS A 73 24.74 38.17 -57.04
C LYS A 73 23.41 38.08 -56.28
N THR A 74 22.49 37.34 -56.90
CA THR A 74 21.06 37.22 -56.60
C THR A 74 20.81 36.18 -55.49
N MET A 75 20.06 36.55 -54.46
CA MET A 75 19.62 35.66 -53.38
C MET A 75 18.72 34.54 -53.92
N THR A 76 19.15 33.27 -53.79
CA THR A 76 18.36 32.10 -54.18
C THR A 76 17.43 31.70 -53.01
N SER A 77 16.12 31.56 -53.26
CA SER A 77 15.12 31.38 -52.19
C SER A 77 15.21 30.02 -51.47
N VAL A 78 15.07 30.04 -50.14
CA VAL A 78 15.22 28.90 -49.20
C VAL A 78 14.29 27.71 -49.50
N PHE A 79 13.14 27.92 -50.14
CA PHE A 79 12.18 26.84 -50.44
C PHE A 79 12.63 25.93 -51.58
N LEU A 80 13.58 26.37 -52.42
CA LEU A 80 14.01 25.63 -53.61
C LEU A 80 14.71 24.31 -53.29
N LYS A 81 15.23 24.14 -52.06
CA LYS A 81 15.85 22.89 -51.61
C LYS A 81 14.87 21.70 -51.54
N TYR A 82 13.56 21.96 -51.52
CA TYR A 82 12.52 20.93 -51.47
C TYR A 82 11.86 20.64 -52.83
N PHE A 83 12.44 21.17 -53.92
CA PHE A 83 11.92 20.98 -55.26
C PHE A 83 13.04 20.59 -56.24
N GLU A 84 12.86 19.48 -56.95
CA GLU A 84 13.78 19.02 -57.98
C GLU A 84 13.44 19.60 -59.34
N THR A 85 14.44 19.99 -60.12
CA THR A 85 14.20 20.48 -61.49
C THR A 85 14.07 19.28 -62.43
N ALA A 86 13.01 19.25 -63.23
CA ALA A 86 12.80 18.19 -64.21
C ALA A 86 13.89 18.22 -65.29
N VAL A 87 14.14 17.07 -65.92
CA VAL A 87 15.23 16.85 -66.89
C VAL A 87 15.12 17.78 -68.13
N ASP A 88 13.92 18.31 -68.39
CA ASP A 88 13.63 19.26 -69.46
C ASP A 88 13.98 20.73 -69.11
N GLY A 89 14.38 21.02 -67.87
CA GLY A 89 14.75 22.33 -67.37
C GLY A 89 13.60 23.35 -67.26
N LYS A 90 12.35 22.96 -67.53
CA LYS A 90 11.20 23.89 -67.64
C LYS A 90 10.27 23.86 -66.42
N SER A 91 10.38 22.83 -65.59
CA SER A 91 9.51 22.64 -64.42
C SER A 91 10.27 22.17 -63.18
N ARG A 92 9.68 22.39 -62.00
CA ARG A 92 10.15 21.94 -60.70
C ARG A 92 9.11 21.07 -60.02
N ARG A 93 9.52 19.94 -59.46
CA ARG A 93 8.65 18.96 -58.81
C ARG A 93 8.91 18.92 -57.31
N CYS A 94 7.85 18.96 -56.50
CA CYS A 94 7.98 18.77 -55.05
C CYS A 94 8.48 17.37 -54.75
N ILE A 95 9.54 17.24 -53.94
CA ILE A 95 10.14 15.93 -53.60
C ILE A 95 9.22 15.05 -52.75
N PHE A 96 8.27 15.65 -52.02
CA PHE A 96 7.42 14.92 -51.07
C PHE A 96 6.12 14.39 -51.68
N CYS A 97 5.49 15.13 -52.61
CA CYS A 97 4.22 14.72 -53.22
C CYS A 97 4.25 14.64 -54.74
N GLY A 98 5.38 14.96 -55.38
CA GLY A 98 5.51 14.86 -56.84
C GLY A 98 4.76 15.93 -57.64
N GLN A 99 4.17 16.94 -57.00
CA GLN A 99 3.43 17.99 -57.72
C GLN A 99 4.37 18.94 -58.47
N SER A 100 4.11 19.14 -59.77
CA SER A 100 4.96 19.92 -60.68
C SER A 100 4.48 21.37 -60.81
N TYR A 101 5.44 22.30 -60.81
CA TYR A 101 5.26 23.74 -61.00
C TYR A 101 6.19 24.24 -62.11
N SER A 102 5.81 25.29 -62.84
CA SER A 102 6.71 25.92 -63.82
C SER A 102 7.96 26.50 -63.13
N ILE A 103 9.12 26.50 -63.79
CA ILE A 103 10.37 27.04 -63.23
C ILE A 103 10.30 28.54 -62.91
N ALA A 104 9.41 29.27 -63.58
CA ALA A 104 9.13 30.69 -63.36
C ALA A 104 8.19 30.95 -62.15
N THR A 105 7.67 29.91 -61.49
CA THR A 105 6.75 30.06 -60.37
C THR A 105 7.42 30.79 -59.21
N ALA A 106 6.78 31.86 -58.72
CA ALA A 106 7.27 32.63 -57.59
C ALA A 106 7.42 31.76 -56.33
N THR A 107 8.52 31.94 -55.61
CA THR A 107 8.92 31.07 -54.49
C THR A 107 7.96 31.10 -53.30
N GLY A 108 7.17 32.17 -53.13
CA GLY A 108 6.09 32.23 -52.14
C GLY A 108 4.96 31.23 -52.39
N ASN A 109 4.70 30.86 -53.64
CA ASN A 109 3.70 29.82 -53.95
C ASN A 109 4.22 28.43 -53.59
N LEU A 110 5.53 28.21 -53.73
CA LEU A 110 6.19 26.98 -53.31
C LEU A 110 6.19 26.85 -51.77
N GLY A 111 6.45 27.96 -51.06
CA GLY A 111 6.33 28.01 -49.59
C GLY A 111 4.91 27.73 -49.10
N ARG A 112 3.88 28.26 -49.79
CA ARG A 112 2.46 27.99 -49.47
C ARG A 112 2.05 26.54 -49.74
N HIS A 113 2.61 25.94 -50.79
CA HIS A 113 2.43 24.51 -51.04
C HIS A 113 2.98 23.68 -49.89
N LEU A 114 4.20 23.99 -49.42
CA LEU A 114 4.81 23.34 -48.26
C LEU A 114 3.96 23.56 -46.99
N SER A 115 3.54 24.79 -46.68
CA SER A 115 2.73 25.05 -45.47
C SER A 115 1.39 24.30 -45.46
N ASN A 116 0.76 24.12 -46.63
CA ASN A 116 -0.59 23.56 -46.72
C ASN A 116 -0.62 22.04 -46.92
N ARG A 117 0.37 21.47 -47.61
CA ARG A 117 0.42 20.03 -47.93
C ARG A 117 1.50 19.28 -47.15
N HIS A 118 2.50 19.98 -46.63
CA HIS A 118 3.63 19.42 -45.87
C HIS A 118 3.97 20.29 -44.64
N PRO A 119 3.04 20.47 -43.67
CA PRO A 119 3.22 21.40 -42.56
C PRO A 119 4.47 21.06 -41.73
N GLY A 120 5.35 22.03 -41.47
CA GLY A 120 6.60 21.84 -40.72
C GLY A 120 7.88 21.96 -41.55
N TYR A 121 7.79 21.95 -42.88
CA TYR A 121 8.92 22.23 -43.78
C TYR A 121 8.94 23.67 -44.32
N ASP A 122 7.99 24.50 -43.86
CA ASP A 122 7.81 25.90 -44.21
C ASP A 122 8.55 26.89 -43.28
N LYS A 123 9.17 26.42 -42.18
CA LYS A 123 9.84 27.26 -41.17
C LYS A 123 11.18 26.64 -40.73
N ASN A 124 12.27 27.41 -40.78
CA ASN A 124 13.51 27.08 -40.07
C ASN A 124 13.78 28.16 -39.01
N GLY A 125 14.04 27.73 -37.78
CA GLY A 125 14.39 28.60 -36.65
C GLY A 125 15.88 28.95 -36.59
N ASP A 126 16.17 30.06 -35.92
CA ASP A 126 17.35 30.27 -35.10
C ASP A 126 17.04 31.38 -34.08
N PHE A 127 17.29 31.08 -32.79
CA PHE A 127 17.21 32.00 -31.66
C PHE A 127 18.57 32.67 -31.45
N ALA A 128 18.61 34.00 -31.43
CA ALA A 128 19.68 34.76 -30.78
C ALA A 128 19.12 36.09 -30.22
N MET A 129 19.26 36.28 -28.90
CA MET A 129 19.02 37.54 -28.16
C MET A 129 20.19 38.50 -28.45
N THR A 130 20.05 39.82 -28.63
CA THR A 130 19.84 40.96 -27.68
C THR A 130 20.09 42.27 -28.50
N PRO A 131 19.97 43.52 -28.00
CA PRO A 131 19.09 44.15 -27.01
C PRO A 131 18.28 45.35 -27.61
N VAL A 132 17.50 45.99 -26.75
CA VAL A 132 16.51 47.07 -26.96
C VAL A 132 17.02 48.31 -27.71
N ALA A 133 16.20 48.80 -28.65
CA ALA A 133 15.98 50.23 -28.91
C ALA A 133 14.54 50.45 -29.46
N GLN A 134 13.78 51.35 -28.82
CA GLN A 134 12.42 51.75 -29.23
C GLN A 134 12.43 52.59 -30.53
N PRO A 135 11.31 52.65 -31.26
CA PRO A 135 10.52 53.88 -31.14
C PRO A 135 8.98 53.71 -31.14
N VAL A 136 8.35 54.41 -30.20
CA VAL A 136 7.21 55.33 -30.34
C VAL A 136 6.04 54.98 -31.28
N THR A 137 4.93 54.59 -30.64
CA THR A 137 3.48 54.85 -30.88
C THR A 137 2.92 55.00 -32.30
N VAL A 138 1.82 54.29 -32.60
CA VAL A 138 0.45 54.88 -32.78
C VAL A 138 -0.61 53.79 -32.52
N ALA A 139 -1.62 54.15 -31.72
CA ALA A 139 -2.71 53.30 -31.27
C ALA A 139 -3.67 52.84 -32.38
N LYS A 140 -4.11 51.57 -32.30
CA LYS A 140 -5.42 51.12 -32.81
C LYS A 140 -6.12 50.32 -31.71
N LYS A 141 -7.35 50.74 -31.40
CA LYS A 141 -8.27 50.15 -30.40
C LYS A 141 -8.34 48.62 -30.52
N PRO A 142 -8.31 47.84 -29.41
CA PRO A 142 -8.62 46.43 -29.47
C PRO A 142 -10.12 46.22 -29.64
N GLN A 143 -10.51 45.52 -30.72
CA GLN A 143 -11.78 44.78 -30.73
C GLN A 143 -11.69 43.71 -29.63
N ALA A 144 -12.70 43.68 -28.77
CA ALA A 144 -12.80 42.70 -27.69
C ALA A 144 -12.85 41.29 -28.30
N LEU A 145 -11.71 40.58 -28.21
CA LEU A 145 -11.68 39.14 -28.41
C LEU A 145 -12.46 38.53 -27.24
N VAL A 146 -13.61 37.94 -27.54
CA VAL A 146 -14.32 37.07 -26.62
C VAL A 146 -13.32 35.99 -26.19
N LYS A 147 -12.80 36.10 -24.96
CA LYS A 147 -12.07 35.01 -24.32
C LYS A 147 -13.03 33.83 -24.28
N MET A 148 -12.75 32.80 -25.07
CA MET A 148 -13.33 31.48 -24.81
C MET A 148 -12.94 31.10 -23.38
N PRO A 149 -13.79 30.40 -22.62
CA PRO A 149 -13.42 29.97 -21.28
C PRO A 149 -12.18 29.10 -21.44
N GLN A 150 -11.04 29.59 -20.93
CA GLN A 150 -9.89 28.77 -20.66
C GLN A 150 -10.39 27.72 -19.68
N VAL A 151 -10.68 26.51 -20.16
CA VAL A 151 -10.64 25.35 -19.27
C VAL A 151 -9.22 25.37 -18.73
N GLU A 152 -9.05 25.68 -17.44
CA GLU A 152 -7.73 25.81 -16.83
C GLU A 152 -6.96 24.50 -17.09
N LEU A 153 -5.88 24.61 -17.86
CA LEU A 153 -5.05 23.50 -18.33
C LEU A 153 -4.48 22.66 -17.18
N ASP A 154 -4.54 23.16 -15.94
CA ASP A 154 -4.11 22.47 -14.73
C ASP A 154 -5.16 21.50 -14.16
N HIS A 155 -6.45 21.60 -14.52
CA HIS A 155 -7.49 20.66 -14.03
C HIS A 155 -7.21 19.21 -14.44
N LEU A 156 -6.84 19.00 -15.72
CA LEU A 156 -6.48 17.68 -16.22
C LEU A 156 -5.27 17.11 -15.46
N ASN A 157 -4.26 17.93 -15.22
CA ASN A 157 -3.04 17.49 -14.55
C ASN A 157 -3.31 17.08 -13.10
N TRP A 158 -4.21 17.76 -12.39
CA TRP A 158 -4.67 17.32 -11.08
C TRP A 158 -5.40 15.98 -11.14
N LEU A 159 -6.30 15.79 -12.12
CA LEU A 159 -6.97 14.50 -12.33
C LEU A 159 -5.96 13.38 -12.63
N LEU A 160 -4.92 13.66 -13.40
CA LEU A 160 -3.83 12.72 -13.67
C LEU A 160 -3.01 12.41 -12.41
N ILE A 161 -2.73 13.38 -11.53
CA ILE A 161 -2.14 13.12 -10.21
C ILE A 161 -3.02 12.13 -9.43
N LYS A 162 -4.33 12.41 -9.32
CA LYS A 162 -5.26 11.55 -8.58
C LYS A 162 -5.30 10.14 -9.15
N TRP A 163 -5.34 10.01 -10.47
CA TRP A 163 -5.32 8.72 -11.15
C TRP A 163 -4.02 7.96 -10.88
N LEU A 164 -2.85 8.58 -11.11
CA LEU A 164 -1.54 7.97 -10.85
C LEU A 164 -1.42 7.48 -9.40
N THR A 165 -1.81 8.33 -8.45
CA THR A 165 -1.76 8.01 -7.02
C THR A 165 -2.66 6.84 -6.66
N LEU A 166 -3.94 6.86 -7.06
CA LEU A 166 -4.87 5.79 -6.72
C LEU A 166 -4.53 4.47 -7.42
N ALA A 167 -4.06 4.53 -8.66
CA ALA A 167 -3.63 3.37 -9.44
C ALA A 167 -2.22 2.88 -9.06
N SER A 168 -1.50 3.58 -8.18
CA SER A 168 -0.12 3.26 -7.78
C SER A 168 0.83 3.14 -9.00
N LEU A 169 0.66 4.03 -9.97
CA LEU A 169 1.43 4.05 -11.21
C LEU A 169 2.68 4.94 -11.12
N PRO A 170 3.77 4.56 -11.81
CA PRO A 170 4.96 5.39 -11.87
C PRO A 170 4.68 6.72 -12.59
N THR A 171 5.38 7.79 -12.21
CA THR A 171 5.25 9.10 -12.88
C THR A 171 5.65 9.04 -14.37
N SER A 172 6.52 8.10 -14.75
CA SER A 172 6.91 7.85 -16.15
C SER A 172 5.74 7.38 -17.02
N THR A 173 4.63 6.90 -16.44
CA THR A 173 3.42 6.55 -17.21
C THR A 173 2.90 7.75 -18.00
N LEU A 174 3.05 8.98 -17.49
CA LEU A 174 2.59 10.19 -18.19
C LEU A 174 3.53 10.62 -19.32
N GLU A 175 4.74 10.07 -19.38
CA GLU A 175 5.69 10.28 -20.45
C GLU A 175 5.51 9.28 -21.60
N GLU A 176 4.60 8.30 -21.43
CA GLU A 176 4.26 7.35 -22.47
C GLU A 176 3.68 8.10 -23.69
N GLN A 177 4.27 7.80 -24.85
CA GLN A 177 4.07 8.55 -26.07
C GLN A 177 2.62 8.46 -26.57
N TRP A 178 2.00 7.28 -26.51
CA TRP A 178 0.65 7.06 -27.01
C TRP A 178 -0.43 7.61 -26.08
N LEU A 179 -0.20 7.63 -24.77
CA LEU A 179 -1.05 8.33 -23.81
C LEU A 179 -1.07 9.83 -24.12
N THR A 180 0.11 10.43 -24.27
CA THR A 180 0.23 11.84 -24.65
C THR A 180 -0.42 12.13 -26.01
N ASN A 181 -0.21 11.26 -27.01
CA ASN A 181 -0.84 11.39 -28.32
C ASN A 181 -2.37 11.27 -28.25
N SER A 182 -2.89 10.42 -27.38
CA SER A 182 -4.34 10.23 -27.18
C SER A 182 -4.99 11.51 -26.65
N PHE A 183 -4.39 12.16 -25.66
CA PHE A 183 -4.88 13.46 -25.18
C PHE A 183 -4.77 14.56 -26.24
N LYS A 184 -3.68 14.60 -27.01
CA LYS A 184 -3.51 15.56 -28.13
C LYS A 184 -4.50 15.32 -29.27
N PHE A 185 -4.88 14.06 -29.51
CA PHE A 185 -5.90 13.70 -30.49
C PHE A 185 -7.27 14.23 -30.08
N LEU A 186 -7.64 14.07 -28.79
CA LEU A 186 -8.89 14.62 -28.25
C LEU A 186 -8.89 16.15 -28.27
N ASN A 187 -7.79 16.78 -27.87
CA ASN A 187 -7.64 18.22 -27.92
C ASN A 187 -6.16 18.62 -28.02
N GLN A 188 -5.77 19.22 -29.14
CA GLN A 188 -4.39 19.65 -29.42
C GLN A 188 -3.86 20.71 -28.45
N SER A 189 -4.75 21.44 -27.74
CA SER A 189 -4.34 22.46 -26.78
C SER A 189 -3.95 21.88 -25.41
N VAL A 190 -4.23 20.59 -25.15
CA VAL A 190 -3.94 19.95 -23.87
C VAL A 190 -2.43 19.89 -23.65
N GLN A 191 -1.99 20.36 -22.48
CA GLN A 191 -0.61 20.20 -22.01
C GLN A 191 -0.60 19.37 -20.74
N ILE A 192 -0.02 18.19 -20.85
CA ILE A 192 0.32 17.34 -19.71
C ILE A 192 1.64 17.87 -19.13
N TRP A 193 1.76 17.96 -17.82
CA TRP A 193 3.01 18.41 -17.20
C TRP A 193 4.16 17.44 -17.57
N PRO A 194 5.40 17.93 -17.75
CA PRO A 194 6.56 17.06 -17.85
C PRO A 194 6.76 16.25 -16.55
N GLY A 195 7.41 15.08 -16.63
CA GLY A 195 7.64 14.21 -15.48
C GLY A 195 8.34 14.91 -14.31
N GLU A 196 9.32 15.78 -14.58
CA GLU A 196 9.99 16.59 -13.56
C GLU A 196 9.02 17.48 -12.77
N LYS A 197 8.10 18.17 -13.48
CA LYS A 197 7.08 19.01 -12.85
C LYS A 197 6.11 18.15 -12.05
N PHE A 198 5.68 17.00 -12.58
CA PHE A 198 4.83 16.06 -11.83
C PHE A 198 5.49 15.59 -10.52
N ARG A 199 6.76 15.19 -10.57
CA ARG A 199 7.52 14.78 -9.39
C ARG A 199 7.62 15.91 -8.37
N ALA A 200 7.94 17.13 -8.82
CA ALA A 200 8.01 18.30 -7.94
C ALA A 200 6.66 18.60 -7.27
N VAL A 201 5.56 18.53 -8.01
CA VAL A 201 4.20 18.71 -7.46
C VAL A 201 3.85 17.60 -6.48
N LEU A 202 4.12 16.34 -6.82
CA LEU A 202 3.83 15.19 -5.96
C LEU A 202 4.60 15.26 -4.63
N CYS A 203 5.88 15.66 -4.68
CA CYS A 203 6.68 15.89 -3.48
C CYS A 203 6.10 17.01 -2.59
N GLU A 204 5.59 18.09 -3.19
CA GLU A 204 4.97 19.18 -2.44
C GLU A 204 3.63 18.77 -1.83
N VAL A 205 2.81 18.02 -2.57
CA VAL A 205 1.57 17.42 -2.06
C VAL A 205 1.87 16.50 -0.88
N TYR A 206 2.86 15.62 -1.00
CA TYR A 206 3.28 14.74 0.10
C TYR A 206 3.70 15.55 1.33
N ARG A 207 4.54 16.58 1.19
CA ARG A 207 4.94 17.43 2.31
C ARG A 207 3.75 18.10 2.99
N SER A 208 2.83 18.66 2.20
CA SER A 208 1.65 19.34 2.73
C SER A 208 0.71 18.37 3.47
N MET A 209 0.49 17.17 2.93
CA MET A 209 -0.37 16.17 3.56
C MET A 209 0.30 15.53 4.78
N LYS A 210 1.62 15.34 4.76
CA LYS A 210 2.39 14.86 5.91
C LYS A 210 2.26 15.79 7.11
N GLU A 211 2.28 17.09 6.85
CA GLU A 211 2.06 18.11 7.87
C GLU A 211 0.63 18.06 8.44
N GLU A 212 -0.38 17.82 7.60
CA GLU A 212 -1.76 17.61 8.06
C GLU A 212 -1.89 16.38 8.97
N VAL A 213 -1.21 15.28 8.61
CA VAL A 213 -1.15 14.08 9.45
C VAL A 213 -0.47 14.40 10.79
N ARG A 214 0.62 15.19 10.77
CA ARG A 214 1.29 15.65 11.99
C ARG A 214 0.36 16.43 12.91
N LEU A 215 -0.38 17.40 12.36
CA LEU A 215 -1.37 18.17 13.12
C LEU A 215 -2.51 17.29 13.65
N THR A 216 -2.96 16.32 12.85
CA THR A 216 -3.98 15.34 13.28
C THR A 216 -3.47 14.55 14.48
N MET A 217 -2.24 14.03 14.41
CA MET A 217 -1.63 13.29 15.52
C MET A 217 -1.47 14.16 16.77
N GLU A 218 -1.18 15.46 16.66
CA GLU A 218 -1.11 16.38 17.82
C GLU A 218 -2.45 16.56 18.52
N GLN A 219 -3.57 16.49 17.79
CA GLN A 219 -4.92 16.63 18.35
C GLN A 219 -5.44 15.38 19.07
N VAL A 220 -4.79 14.22 18.89
CA VAL A 220 -5.20 12.97 19.53
C VAL A 220 -5.03 13.05 21.05
N SER A 221 -6.13 13.02 21.79
CA SER A 221 -6.13 13.11 23.26
C SER A 221 -6.02 11.75 23.97
N SER A 222 -6.26 10.63 23.26
CA SER A 222 -6.12 9.28 23.78
C SER A 222 -4.70 8.74 23.62
N LYS A 223 -4.46 7.55 24.16
CA LYS A 223 -3.28 6.76 23.77
C LYS A 223 -3.40 6.29 22.31
N VAL A 224 -2.24 5.95 21.74
CA VAL A 224 -2.12 5.47 20.36
C VAL A 224 -1.39 4.13 20.35
N SER A 225 -1.76 3.25 19.42
CA SER A 225 -1.01 2.03 19.10
C SER A 225 -0.34 2.18 17.74
N ILE A 226 0.76 1.45 17.54
CA ILE A 226 1.49 1.41 16.28
C ILE A 226 1.44 -0.01 15.72
N THR A 227 1.37 -0.14 14.39
CA THR A 227 1.62 -1.41 13.68
C THR A 227 2.75 -1.26 12.66
N LEU A 228 3.55 -2.32 12.53
CA LEU A 228 4.66 -2.43 11.60
C LEU A 228 4.38 -3.55 10.60
N ASP A 229 4.14 -3.18 9.34
CA ASP A 229 4.01 -4.12 8.24
C ASP A 229 5.24 -4.04 7.34
N PHE A 230 5.86 -5.19 7.05
CA PHE A 230 7.08 -5.28 6.25
C PHE A 230 6.77 -5.94 4.92
N TRP A 231 7.32 -5.38 3.85
CA TRP A 231 7.14 -5.94 2.51
C TRP A 231 8.32 -5.57 1.63
N THR A 232 8.56 -6.42 0.64
CA THR A 232 9.67 -6.26 -0.31
C THR A 232 9.10 -5.85 -1.66
N SER A 233 9.64 -4.78 -2.26
CA SER A 233 9.24 -4.34 -3.60
C SER A 233 9.76 -5.29 -4.69
N TYR A 234 9.33 -5.07 -5.93
CA TYR A 234 9.81 -5.86 -7.08
C TYR A 234 11.33 -5.77 -7.24
N GLU A 235 11.90 -4.60 -6.96
CA GLU A 235 13.33 -4.31 -7.00
C GLU A 235 14.11 -4.91 -5.81
N GLN A 236 13.49 -5.79 -5.02
CA GLN A 236 14.07 -6.46 -3.84
C GLN A 236 14.43 -5.48 -2.71
N ILE A 237 13.66 -4.39 -2.57
CA ILE A 237 13.89 -3.37 -1.56
C ILE A 237 12.89 -3.54 -0.42
N LEU A 238 13.39 -3.62 0.81
CA LEU A 238 12.57 -3.80 2.01
C LEU A 238 11.99 -2.45 2.47
N TYR A 239 10.67 -2.42 2.62
CA TYR A 239 9.93 -1.31 3.19
C TYR A 239 9.26 -1.72 4.50
N MET A 240 9.15 -0.75 5.41
CA MET A 240 8.38 -0.82 6.63
C MET A 240 7.29 0.23 6.59
N SER A 241 6.04 -0.21 6.60
CA SER A 241 4.86 0.64 6.78
C SER A 241 4.58 0.81 8.27
N ILE A 242 4.58 2.05 8.74
CA ILE A 242 4.34 2.39 10.15
C ILE A 242 2.97 3.06 10.21
N THR A 243 2.02 2.42 10.89
CA THR A 243 0.64 2.93 11.00
C THR A 243 0.30 3.21 12.45
N SER A 244 -0.33 4.34 12.72
CA SER A 244 -0.85 4.67 14.05
C SER A 244 -2.37 4.52 14.10
N GLN A 245 -2.87 4.03 15.23
CA GLN A 245 -4.29 3.81 15.47
C GLN A 245 -4.71 4.29 16.86
N TRP A 246 -5.95 4.75 16.96
CA TRP A 246 -6.57 5.17 18.21
C TRP A 246 -8.09 5.09 18.09
N ILE A 247 -8.79 5.27 19.21
CA ILE A 247 -10.24 5.44 19.23
C ILE A 247 -10.52 6.90 19.60
N ASP A 248 -11.29 7.61 18.79
CA ASP A 248 -11.59 9.02 19.02
C ASP A 248 -12.69 9.25 20.09
N ALA A 249 -13.04 10.51 20.34
CA ALA A 249 -14.08 10.86 21.30
C ALA A 249 -15.49 10.40 20.88
N ASN A 250 -15.72 10.12 19.60
CA ASN A 250 -16.99 9.65 19.06
C ASN A 250 -17.11 8.11 19.06
N TRP A 251 -16.13 7.41 19.65
CA TRP A 251 -16.01 5.96 19.62
C TRP A 251 -15.81 5.39 18.21
N SER A 252 -15.18 6.16 17.33
CA SER A 252 -14.78 5.69 16.01
C SER A 252 -13.32 5.24 16.04
N PHE A 253 -13.06 4.06 15.46
CA PHE A 253 -11.71 3.58 15.26
C PHE A 253 -11.01 4.39 14.16
N GLN A 254 -9.89 5.00 14.50
CA GLN A 254 -9.08 5.81 13.59
C GLN A 254 -7.77 5.09 13.27
N LYS A 255 -7.35 5.18 12.01
CA LYS A 255 -6.12 4.59 11.50
C LYS A 255 -5.47 5.55 10.52
N VAL A 256 -4.19 5.87 10.71
CA VAL A 256 -3.43 6.70 9.79
C VAL A 256 -2.04 6.13 9.54
N LEU A 257 -1.68 5.99 8.27
CA LEU A 257 -0.33 5.62 7.88
C LEU A 257 0.61 6.79 8.20
N LEU A 258 1.60 6.60 9.06
CA LEU A 258 2.57 7.63 9.42
C LEU A 258 3.67 7.73 8.38
N ASP A 259 4.21 6.59 7.95
CA ASP A 259 5.24 6.57 6.93
C ASP A 259 5.37 5.20 6.25
N ILE A 260 5.95 5.21 5.05
CA ILE A 260 6.48 4.03 4.36
C ILE A 260 7.99 4.26 4.22
N SER A 261 8.75 3.61 5.08
CA SER A 261 10.18 3.86 5.18
C SER A 261 10.96 2.71 4.56
N HIS A 262 11.92 3.03 3.70
CA HIS A 262 12.92 2.07 3.23
C HIS A 262 13.85 1.67 4.38
N ILE A 263 14.10 0.37 4.54
CA ILE A 263 15.06 -0.17 5.51
C ILE A 263 16.34 -0.56 4.76
N PRO A 264 17.49 0.08 5.05
CA PRO A 264 18.76 -0.24 4.40
C PRO A 264 19.15 -1.71 4.58
N SER A 265 19.82 -2.26 3.57
CA SER A 265 20.43 -3.59 3.64
C SER A 265 21.88 -3.51 4.14
N PRO A 266 22.34 -4.40 5.04
CA PRO A 266 21.60 -5.51 5.65
C PRO A 266 20.58 -5.02 6.69
N CYS A 267 19.37 -5.56 6.63
CA CYS A 267 18.31 -5.20 7.57
C CYS A 267 18.58 -5.84 8.92
N GLU A 268 19.14 -5.08 9.86
CA GLU A 268 19.27 -5.46 11.26
C GLU A 268 18.18 -4.79 12.12
N GLY A 269 17.84 -5.40 13.26
CA GLY A 269 16.87 -4.81 14.19
C GLY A 269 17.28 -3.42 14.72
N ALA A 270 18.57 -3.04 14.63
CA ALA A 270 19.03 -1.69 14.95
C ALA A 270 18.55 -0.63 13.94
N GLU A 271 18.55 -0.94 12.65
CA GLU A 271 18.10 -0.03 11.59
C GLU A 271 16.59 0.17 11.64
N ILE A 272 15.83 -0.91 11.86
CA ILE A 272 14.38 -0.85 12.09
C ILE A 272 14.07 0.08 13.27
N HIS A 273 14.79 -0.10 14.40
CA HIS A 273 14.62 0.74 15.58
C HIS A 273 14.93 2.21 15.28
N TYR A 274 16.03 2.50 14.59
CA TYR A 274 16.40 3.88 14.23
C TYR A 274 15.31 4.57 13.41
N VAL A 275 14.80 3.89 12.37
CA VAL A 275 13.74 4.41 11.50
C VAL A 275 12.44 4.61 12.28
N LEU A 276 12.04 3.62 13.09
CA LEU A 276 10.84 3.70 13.92
C LEU A 276 10.91 4.88 14.91
N SER A 277 12.02 5.02 15.63
CA SER A 277 12.25 6.10 16.59
C SER A 277 12.32 7.48 15.92
N LYS A 278 12.79 7.56 14.67
CA LYS A 278 12.72 8.80 13.87
C LYS A 278 11.27 9.19 13.57
N VAL A 279 10.43 8.24 13.17
CA VAL A 279 9.01 8.50 12.86
C VAL A 279 8.21 8.85 14.12
N ILE A 280 8.42 8.13 15.23
CA ILE A 280 7.78 8.42 16.52
C ILE A 280 8.05 9.87 16.96
N ARG A 281 9.30 10.32 16.86
CA ARG A 281 9.69 11.69 17.20
C ARG A 281 9.15 12.73 16.21
N LEU A 282 9.09 12.40 14.91
CA LEU A 282 8.56 13.31 13.89
C LEU A 282 7.09 13.68 14.14
N TYR A 283 6.32 12.74 14.69
CA TYR A 283 4.90 12.92 14.98
C TYR A 283 4.59 13.23 16.45
N ASN A 284 5.60 13.42 17.31
CA ASN A 284 5.44 13.73 18.75
C ASN A 284 4.47 12.77 19.47
N ILE A 285 4.65 11.46 19.28
CA ILE A 285 3.78 10.43 19.87
C ILE A 285 4.46 9.57 20.94
N ASP A 286 5.73 9.81 21.24
CA ASP A 286 6.54 9.08 22.24
C ASP A 286 5.86 8.90 23.60
N THR A 287 5.20 9.93 24.13
CA THR A 287 4.47 9.86 25.43
C THR A 287 3.08 9.21 25.35
N ARG A 288 2.56 8.98 24.15
CA ARG A 288 1.19 8.48 23.91
C ARG A 288 1.14 7.05 23.39
N ILE A 289 2.25 6.50 22.90
CA ILE A 289 2.27 5.13 22.41
C ILE A 289 2.11 4.16 23.57
N ILE A 290 1.11 3.28 23.46
CA ILE A 290 0.86 2.20 24.44
C ILE A 290 1.30 0.84 23.92
N SER A 291 1.30 0.63 22.60
CA SER A 291 1.67 -0.65 22.02
C SER A 291 2.29 -0.55 20.62
N CYS A 292 3.05 -1.59 20.25
CA CYS A 292 3.55 -1.81 18.89
C CYS A 292 3.28 -3.26 18.44
N THR A 293 2.64 -3.44 17.28
CA THR A 293 2.39 -4.76 16.70
C THR A 293 3.33 -5.03 15.53
N HIS A 294 4.08 -6.13 15.57
CA HIS A 294 5.11 -6.45 14.58
C HIS A 294 4.81 -7.74 13.81
N ASP A 295 5.43 -7.93 12.65
CA ASP A 295 5.21 -9.05 11.71
C ASP A 295 5.75 -10.42 12.17
N THR A 296 6.12 -10.57 13.44
CA THR A 296 6.77 -11.78 14.03
C THR A 296 8.21 -12.06 13.58
N SER A 297 8.83 -11.19 12.76
CA SER A 297 10.24 -11.35 12.41
C SER A 297 11.17 -11.07 13.60
N SER A 298 12.29 -11.79 13.66
CA SER A 298 13.31 -11.62 14.72
C SER A 298 13.87 -10.18 14.77
N ASN A 299 14.08 -9.57 13.61
CA ASN A 299 14.59 -8.21 13.51
C ASN A 299 13.59 -7.18 14.05
N ALA A 300 12.30 -7.31 13.71
CA ALA A 300 11.26 -6.41 14.22
C ALA A 300 11.04 -6.60 15.73
N LEU A 301 11.10 -7.84 16.23
CA LEU A 301 11.06 -8.15 17.66
C LEU A 301 12.20 -7.45 18.41
N HIS A 302 13.44 -7.57 17.91
CA HIS A 302 14.61 -6.91 18.50
C HIS A 302 14.48 -5.39 18.50
N ALA A 303 13.91 -4.81 17.43
CA ALA A 303 13.67 -3.38 17.33
C ALA A 303 12.63 -2.90 18.36
N CYS A 304 11.53 -3.64 18.54
CA CYS A 304 10.49 -3.34 19.54
C CYS A 304 11.02 -3.50 20.97
N HIS A 305 11.87 -4.49 21.22
CA HIS A 305 12.54 -4.67 22.50
C HIS A 305 13.45 -3.47 22.83
N LYS A 306 14.23 -2.99 21.86
CA LYS A 306 15.05 -1.77 22.03
C LYS A 306 14.19 -0.54 22.29
N LEU A 307 13.12 -0.34 21.52
CA LEU A 307 12.19 0.77 21.72
C LEU A 307 11.59 0.75 23.13
N LYS A 308 11.20 -0.43 23.63
CA LYS A 308 10.72 -0.60 25.00
C LYS A 308 11.77 -0.14 26.02
N GLY A 309 13.03 -0.57 25.87
CA GLY A 309 14.13 -0.13 26.73
C GLY A 309 14.33 1.38 26.74
N ASP A 310 14.25 2.03 25.57
CA ASP A 310 14.37 3.48 25.44
C ASP A 310 13.22 4.21 26.16
N LEU A 311 11.97 3.75 26.00
CA LEU A 311 10.80 4.36 26.65
C LEU A 311 10.80 4.14 28.17
N ASP A 312 11.16 2.94 28.63
CA ASP A 312 11.28 2.61 30.05
C ASP A 312 12.37 3.45 30.73
N SER A 313 13.52 3.66 30.05
CA SER A 313 14.62 4.49 30.56
C SER A 313 14.23 5.96 30.74
N GLN A 314 13.33 6.45 29.88
CA GLN A 314 12.81 7.82 29.93
C GLN A 314 11.64 7.97 30.91
N LYS A 315 11.25 6.89 31.62
CA LYS A 315 10.05 6.82 32.49
C LYS A 315 8.79 7.30 31.76
N MET A 316 8.70 6.99 30.47
CA MET A 316 7.54 7.31 29.65
C MET A 316 6.36 6.40 29.98
N ALA A 317 5.26 6.58 29.23
CA ALA A 317 4.05 5.81 29.42
C ALA A 317 4.30 4.28 29.31
N PRO A 318 3.48 3.46 29.99
CA PRO A 318 3.60 2.00 29.92
C PRO A 318 3.47 1.51 28.47
N PHE A 319 4.46 0.76 27.98
CA PHE A 319 4.55 0.29 26.59
C PHE A 319 4.65 -1.24 26.50
N CYS A 320 3.89 -1.83 25.57
CA CYS A 320 4.02 -3.23 25.20
C CYS A 320 4.29 -3.40 23.69
N TYR A 321 4.72 -4.58 23.30
CA TYR A 321 4.72 -4.97 21.89
C TYR A 321 4.16 -6.38 21.77
N ILE A 322 3.49 -6.65 20.67
CA ILE A 322 2.81 -7.92 20.43
C ILE A 322 3.07 -8.44 19.01
N PRO A 323 3.16 -9.76 18.84
CA PRO A 323 3.25 -10.37 17.51
C PRO A 323 1.93 -10.22 16.74
N CYS A 324 2.02 -10.00 15.43
CA CYS A 324 0.87 -9.97 14.54
C CYS A 324 0.23 -11.38 14.47
N ALA A 325 -1.02 -11.47 14.90
CA ALA A 325 -1.76 -12.73 14.91
C ALA A 325 -1.95 -13.33 13.51
N ALA A 326 -2.21 -12.48 12.51
CA ALA A 326 -2.42 -12.96 11.14
C ALA A 326 -1.13 -13.53 10.52
N HIS A 327 0.03 -12.90 10.76
CA HIS A 327 1.33 -13.45 10.33
C HIS A 327 1.68 -14.74 11.08
N ALA A 328 1.45 -14.77 12.41
CA ALA A 328 1.66 -15.97 13.21
C ALA A 328 0.80 -17.14 12.71
N LEU A 329 -0.49 -16.89 12.49
CA LEU A 329 -1.44 -17.90 12.04
C LEU A 329 -1.15 -18.37 10.60
N ASN A 330 -0.73 -17.48 9.70
CA ASN A 330 -0.25 -17.89 8.38
C ASN A 330 0.95 -18.83 8.49
N SER A 331 1.93 -18.49 9.34
CA SER A 331 3.12 -19.30 9.58
C SER A 331 2.81 -20.65 10.23
N ILE A 332 1.80 -20.71 11.11
CA ILE A 332 1.28 -21.95 11.70
C ILE A 332 0.67 -22.82 10.60
N ILE A 333 -0.21 -22.28 9.76
CA ILE A 333 -0.87 -23.05 8.70
C ILE A 333 0.14 -23.54 7.66
N ASP A 334 1.11 -22.72 7.29
CA ASP A 334 2.18 -23.10 6.37
C ASP A 334 2.94 -24.34 6.85
N ASP A 335 3.19 -24.46 8.16
CA ASP A 335 3.78 -25.67 8.76
C ASP A 335 2.87 -26.89 8.59
N GLY A 336 1.56 -26.72 8.78
CA GLY A 336 0.55 -27.75 8.53
C GLY A 336 0.51 -28.24 7.08
N LEU A 337 0.79 -27.34 6.13
CA LEU A 337 0.73 -27.61 4.69
C LEU A 337 2.02 -28.20 4.09
N LYS A 338 3.15 -28.16 4.80
CA LYS A 338 4.48 -28.57 4.29
C LYS A 338 4.46 -29.92 3.59
N THR A 339 3.86 -30.93 4.21
CA THR A 339 3.83 -32.33 3.73
C THR A 339 2.92 -32.54 2.53
N THR A 340 1.93 -31.65 2.34
CA THR A 340 0.92 -31.75 1.26
C THR A 340 1.23 -30.80 0.09
N LYS A 341 2.34 -30.05 0.15
CA LYS A 341 2.71 -29.03 -0.83
C LYS A 341 2.81 -29.57 -2.26
N SER A 342 3.35 -30.77 -2.45
CA SER A 342 3.47 -31.40 -3.78
C SER A 342 2.10 -31.72 -4.40
N VAL A 343 1.16 -32.23 -3.61
CA VAL A 343 -0.21 -32.53 -4.03
C VAL A 343 -0.96 -31.24 -4.38
N ILE A 344 -0.83 -30.21 -3.54
CA ILE A 344 -1.43 -28.89 -3.80
C ILE A 344 -0.87 -28.26 -5.09
N LEU A 345 0.43 -28.44 -5.38
CA LEU A 345 1.03 -27.96 -6.62
C LEU A 345 0.43 -28.63 -7.86
N LYS A 346 0.23 -29.95 -7.84
CA LYS A 346 -0.45 -30.67 -8.93
C LYS A 346 -1.88 -30.15 -9.15
N ILE A 347 -2.63 -29.98 -8.06
CA ILE A 347 -4.00 -29.45 -8.13
C ILE A 347 -3.99 -28.03 -8.69
N ARG A 348 -3.10 -27.17 -8.20
CA ARG A 348 -3.00 -25.79 -8.69
C ARG A 348 -2.70 -25.74 -10.18
N GLU A 349 -1.80 -26.60 -10.66
CA GLU A 349 -1.47 -26.65 -12.08
C GLU A 349 -2.68 -27.07 -12.93
N PHE A 350 -3.44 -28.08 -12.48
CA PHE A 350 -4.71 -28.44 -13.11
C PHE A 350 -5.69 -27.26 -13.15
N VAL A 351 -5.84 -26.53 -12.04
CA VAL A 351 -6.74 -25.36 -11.97
C VAL A 351 -6.29 -24.26 -12.93
N LEU A 352 -5.00 -23.95 -13.00
CA LEU A 352 -4.47 -22.94 -13.92
C LEU A 352 -4.71 -23.30 -15.39
N ALA A 353 -4.53 -24.57 -15.75
CA ALA A 353 -4.79 -25.06 -17.11
C ALA A 353 -6.29 -25.11 -17.44
N MET A 354 -7.14 -25.45 -16.47
CA MET A 354 -8.59 -25.40 -16.64
C MET A 354 -9.07 -23.95 -16.78
N ASN A 355 -8.54 -23.01 -15.99
CA ASN A 355 -8.92 -21.60 -16.05
C ASN A 355 -8.45 -20.90 -17.33
N SER A 356 -7.43 -21.43 -18.02
CA SER A 356 -6.96 -20.88 -19.30
C SER A 356 -7.76 -21.39 -20.50
N SER A 357 -8.62 -22.42 -20.34
CA SER A 357 -9.43 -23.01 -21.40
C SER A 357 -10.91 -23.05 -21.04
N LEU A 358 -11.72 -22.26 -21.76
CA LEU A 358 -13.17 -22.24 -21.58
C LEU A 358 -13.80 -23.62 -21.82
N GLU A 359 -13.29 -24.36 -22.81
CA GLU A 359 -13.77 -25.70 -23.16
C GLU A 359 -13.58 -26.69 -22.00
N ILE A 360 -12.37 -26.74 -21.43
CA ILE A 360 -12.05 -27.64 -20.30
C ILE A 360 -12.90 -27.28 -19.08
N SER A 361 -13.11 -25.99 -18.83
CA SER A 361 -13.94 -25.50 -17.71
C SER A 361 -15.42 -25.88 -17.86
N GLU A 362 -15.99 -25.73 -19.07
CA GLU A 362 -17.38 -26.09 -19.35
C GLU A 362 -17.59 -27.60 -19.23
N ASP A 363 -16.68 -28.40 -19.78
CA ASP A 363 -16.72 -29.85 -19.65
C ASP A 363 -16.63 -30.30 -18.18
N PHE A 364 -15.80 -29.65 -17.37
CA PHE A 364 -15.69 -29.99 -15.95
C PHE A 364 -17.04 -29.80 -15.25
N ILE A 365 -17.77 -28.73 -15.56
CA ILE A 365 -19.12 -28.47 -15.01
C ILE A 365 -20.11 -29.54 -15.50
N GLN A 366 -20.01 -29.96 -16.77
CA GLN A 366 -20.85 -31.04 -17.30
C GLN A 366 -20.57 -32.38 -16.60
N PHE A 367 -19.30 -32.74 -16.41
CA PHE A 367 -18.93 -33.99 -15.73
C PHE A 367 -19.29 -33.99 -14.26
N THR A 368 -19.15 -32.86 -13.55
CA THR A 368 -19.59 -32.76 -12.14
C THR A 368 -21.08 -32.97 -11.99
N SER A 369 -21.86 -32.50 -12.96
CA SER A 369 -23.29 -32.79 -13.05
C SER A 369 -23.57 -34.26 -13.39
N ALA A 370 -22.84 -34.83 -14.36
CA ALA A 370 -23.02 -36.22 -14.81
C ALA A 370 -22.65 -37.26 -13.75
N TYR A 371 -21.65 -36.97 -12.90
CA TYR A 371 -21.25 -37.83 -11.79
C TYR A 371 -22.02 -37.58 -10.50
N GLU A 372 -23.03 -36.68 -10.51
CA GLU A 372 -23.77 -36.25 -9.33
C GLU A 372 -22.86 -35.71 -8.21
N GLU A 373 -21.69 -35.16 -8.57
CA GLU A 373 -20.74 -34.56 -7.64
C GLU A 373 -21.20 -33.15 -7.22
N GLY A 374 -22.08 -32.51 -7.99
CA GLY A 374 -22.64 -31.19 -7.74
C GLY A 374 -22.28 -30.19 -8.83
N ASN A 375 -22.50 -28.89 -8.60
CA ASN A 375 -22.09 -27.82 -9.50
C ASN A 375 -20.95 -27.04 -8.86
N TRP A 376 -19.72 -27.48 -9.10
CA TRP A 376 -18.52 -26.87 -8.53
C TRP A 376 -17.73 -26.12 -9.58
N LYS A 377 -17.14 -25.00 -9.16
CA LYS A 377 -16.19 -24.23 -9.95
C LYS A 377 -14.96 -24.00 -9.10
N PHE A 378 -13.78 -24.24 -9.67
CA PHE A 378 -12.56 -23.81 -9.04
C PHE A 378 -12.47 -22.28 -9.05
N PRO A 379 -11.77 -21.68 -8.07
CA PRO A 379 -11.51 -20.25 -8.09
C PRO A 379 -10.71 -19.86 -9.34
N LEU A 380 -11.10 -18.75 -9.98
CA LEU A 380 -10.35 -18.17 -11.11
C LEU A 380 -8.93 -17.79 -10.69
N ASP A 381 -8.81 -17.26 -9.49
CA ASP A 381 -7.54 -16.96 -8.84
C ASP A 381 -7.08 -18.18 -8.01
N ALA A 382 -6.12 -18.93 -8.57
CA ALA A 382 -5.49 -20.06 -7.91
C ALA A 382 -4.39 -19.58 -6.94
N SER A 383 -4.76 -18.67 -6.04
CA SER A 383 -3.86 -17.99 -5.13
C SER A 383 -2.90 -18.96 -4.45
N ALA A 384 -1.63 -18.57 -4.35
CA ALA A 384 -0.64 -19.34 -3.61
C ALA A 384 -0.89 -19.32 -2.09
N ARG A 385 -1.74 -18.39 -1.63
CA ARG A 385 -2.13 -18.24 -0.22
C ARG A 385 -2.94 -19.43 0.24
N TRP A 386 -2.91 -19.67 1.55
CA TRP A 386 -3.50 -20.87 2.12
C TRP A 386 -5.04 -20.97 1.90
N SER A 387 -5.76 -19.84 1.82
CA SER A 387 -7.22 -19.87 1.53
C SER A 387 -7.50 -20.40 0.13
N GLY A 388 -6.68 -20.02 -0.87
CA GLY A 388 -6.71 -20.58 -2.21
C GLY A 388 -6.41 -22.07 -2.20
N ASN A 389 -5.40 -22.48 -1.41
CA ASN A 389 -5.06 -23.91 -1.22
C ASN A 389 -6.24 -24.69 -0.66
N TYR A 390 -6.88 -24.17 0.39
CA TYR A 390 -8.05 -24.79 0.99
C TYR A 390 -9.22 -24.90 0.00
N LEU A 391 -9.56 -23.84 -0.71
CA LEU A 391 -10.65 -23.84 -1.70
C LEU A 391 -10.40 -24.85 -2.83
N MET A 392 -9.16 -24.97 -3.31
CA MET A 392 -8.78 -25.99 -4.28
C MET A 392 -8.95 -27.41 -3.71
N LEU A 393 -8.49 -27.65 -2.47
CA LEU A 393 -8.64 -28.95 -1.81
C LEU A 393 -10.12 -29.30 -1.57
N ASP A 394 -10.95 -28.33 -1.21
CA ASP A 394 -12.40 -28.50 -1.02
C ASP A 394 -13.08 -28.98 -2.31
N VAL A 395 -12.84 -28.30 -3.43
CA VAL A 395 -13.42 -28.69 -4.73
C VAL A 395 -12.91 -30.06 -5.16
N VAL A 396 -11.60 -30.35 -5.04
CA VAL A 396 -11.07 -31.68 -5.40
C VAL A 396 -11.66 -32.78 -4.50
N SER A 397 -11.89 -32.51 -3.22
CA SER A 397 -12.51 -33.48 -2.31
C SER A 397 -13.94 -33.85 -2.72
N LYS A 398 -14.67 -32.90 -3.32
CA LYS A 398 -16.06 -33.06 -3.76
C LYS A 398 -16.21 -33.53 -5.21
N ALA A 399 -15.30 -33.15 -6.09
CA ALA A 399 -15.36 -33.35 -7.55
C ALA A 399 -14.18 -34.17 -8.10
N SER A 400 -13.74 -35.18 -7.35
CA SER A 400 -12.54 -35.95 -7.70
C SER A 400 -12.69 -36.74 -9.00
N LYS A 401 -13.87 -37.31 -9.29
CA LYS A 401 -14.08 -38.13 -10.50
C LYS A 401 -14.11 -37.26 -11.75
N SER A 402 -14.75 -36.11 -11.66
CA SER A 402 -14.77 -35.11 -12.73
C SER A 402 -13.36 -34.64 -13.09
N MET A 403 -12.54 -34.31 -12.09
CA MET A 403 -11.14 -33.91 -12.31
C MET A 403 -10.35 -34.99 -13.06
N GLU A 404 -10.44 -36.26 -12.65
CA GLU A 404 -9.75 -37.35 -13.34
C GLU A 404 -10.21 -37.55 -14.77
N THR A 405 -11.51 -37.41 -15.01
CA THR A 405 -12.12 -37.56 -16.34
C THR A 405 -11.62 -36.47 -17.29
N ILE A 406 -11.54 -35.23 -16.81
CA ILE A 406 -10.98 -34.12 -17.56
C ILE A 406 -9.49 -34.36 -17.88
N ILE A 407 -8.70 -34.76 -16.90
CA ILE A 407 -7.26 -35.02 -17.11
C ILE A 407 -7.05 -36.12 -18.15
N ARG A 408 -7.90 -37.16 -18.16
CA ARG A 408 -7.84 -38.23 -19.17
C ARG A 408 -8.32 -37.76 -20.54
N LYS A 409 -9.39 -36.96 -20.59
CA LYS A 409 -9.92 -36.41 -21.86
C LYS A 409 -8.91 -35.50 -22.54
N TYR A 410 -8.21 -34.68 -21.76
CA TYR A 410 -7.24 -33.68 -22.23
C TYR A 410 -5.79 -34.09 -21.90
N GLU A 411 -5.47 -35.38 -21.96
CA GLU A 411 -4.16 -35.91 -21.53
C GLU A 411 -2.98 -35.26 -22.27
N GLU A 412 -3.12 -34.96 -23.57
CA GLU A 412 -2.06 -34.30 -24.35
C GLU A 412 -1.74 -32.89 -23.85
N GLN A 413 -2.72 -32.17 -23.30
CA GLN A 413 -2.58 -30.80 -22.82
C GLN A 413 -2.19 -30.74 -21.34
N LEU A 414 -2.82 -31.58 -20.51
CA LEU A 414 -2.69 -31.57 -19.05
C LEU A 414 -1.57 -32.50 -18.55
N GLY A 415 -1.30 -33.59 -19.26
CA GLY A 415 -0.37 -34.63 -18.87
C GLY A 415 -0.88 -35.53 -17.74
N SER A 416 -0.62 -36.83 -17.85
CA SER A 416 -1.04 -37.84 -16.85
C SER A 416 -0.43 -37.65 -15.46
N ARG A 417 0.64 -36.85 -15.32
CA ARG A 417 1.27 -36.52 -14.03
C ARG A 417 0.38 -35.76 -13.06
N LEU A 418 -0.70 -35.13 -13.55
CA LEU A 418 -1.68 -34.41 -12.74
C LEU A 418 -2.72 -35.36 -12.10
N LEU A 419 -2.80 -36.61 -12.54
CA LEU A 419 -3.67 -37.61 -11.89
C LEU A 419 -3.21 -37.86 -10.46
N LEU A 420 -4.17 -37.81 -9.54
CA LEU A 420 -3.94 -38.11 -8.13
C LEU A 420 -4.10 -39.60 -7.91
N ASN A 421 -3.08 -40.26 -7.37
CA ASN A 421 -3.19 -41.65 -6.97
C ASN A 421 -4.06 -41.80 -5.69
N SER A 422 -4.42 -43.04 -5.33
CA SER A 422 -5.29 -43.30 -4.17
C SER A 422 -4.75 -42.75 -2.85
N ALA A 423 -3.42 -42.73 -2.66
CA ALA A 423 -2.81 -42.15 -1.47
C ALA A 423 -2.90 -40.62 -1.47
N GLU A 424 -2.64 -39.98 -2.60
CA GLU A 424 -2.77 -38.51 -2.76
C GLU A 424 -4.22 -38.05 -2.56
N LYS A 425 -5.21 -38.78 -3.10
CA LYS A 425 -6.63 -38.50 -2.85
C LYS A 425 -6.99 -38.59 -1.37
N ASN A 426 -6.47 -39.60 -0.68
CA ASN A 426 -6.67 -39.74 0.76
C ASN A 426 -6.03 -38.57 1.54
N VAL A 427 -4.83 -38.13 1.13
CA VAL A 427 -4.18 -36.93 1.70
C VAL A 427 -5.05 -35.68 1.50
N VAL A 428 -5.60 -35.47 0.30
CA VAL A 428 -6.51 -34.34 0.03
C VAL A 428 -7.71 -34.37 0.97
N HIS A 429 -8.36 -35.53 1.13
CA HIS A 429 -9.53 -35.67 1.98
C HIS A 429 -9.24 -35.41 3.46
N ILE A 430 -8.13 -35.95 3.97
CA ILE A 430 -7.70 -35.73 5.36
C ILE A 430 -7.36 -34.25 5.58
N MET A 431 -6.59 -33.65 4.67
CA MET A 431 -6.14 -32.26 4.81
C MET A 431 -7.29 -31.27 4.69
N TYR A 432 -8.21 -31.47 3.74
CA TYR A 432 -9.43 -30.66 3.61
C TYR A 432 -10.23 -30.63 4.92
N LYS A 433 -10.50 -31.80 5.52
CA LYS A 433 -11.23 -31.92 6.78
C LYS A 433 -10.48 -31.27 7.94
N TYR A 434 -9.16 -31.44 7.99
CA TYR A 434 -8.34 -30.85 9.05
C TYR A 434 -8.34 -29.32 8.98
N LEU A 435 -8.25 -28.73 7.79
CA LEU A 435 -8.18 -27.28 7.59
C LEU A 435 -9.53 -26.56 7.63
N GLU A 436 -10.66 -27.27 7.48
CA GLU A 436 -11.99 -26.65 7.44
C GLU A 436 -12.29 -25.75 8.65
N PRO A 437 -12.01 -26.14 9.91
CA PRO A 437 -12.34 -25.26 11.02
C PRO A 437 -11.34 -24.11 11.17
N PHE A 438 -10.09 -24.25 10.68
CA PHE A 438 -9.16 -23.11 10.53
C PHE A 438 -9.72 -22.09 9.55
N TYR A 439 -10.25 -22.56 8.40
CA TYR A 439 -10.89 -21.72 7.38
C TYR A 439 -12.09 -20.96 7.93
N LYS A 440 -12.97 -21.63 8.68
CA LYS A 440 -14.11 -20.99 9.34
C LYS A 440 -13.68 -19.93 10.36
N THR A 441 -12.68 -20.26 11.19
CA THR A 441 -12.16 -19.34 12.21
C THR A 441 -11.54 -18.10 11.59
N ILE A 442 -10.70 -18.26 10.56
CA ILE A 442 -10.05 -17.13 9.89
C ILE A 442 -11.06 -16.30 9.11
N ASN A 443 -12.05 -16.92 8.47
CA ASN A 443 -13.11 -16.15 7.81
C ASN A 443 -13.89 -15.29 8.83
N ASN A 444 -14.12 -15.79 10.04
CA ASN A 444 -14.69 -14.98 11.13
C ASN A 444 -13.76 -13.84 11.55
N MET A 445 -12.44 -14.04 11.57
CA MET A 445 -11.47 -12.97 11.82
C MET A 445 -11.49 -11.90 10.72
N CYS A 446 -11.53 -12.31 9.45
CA CYS A 446 -11.54 -11.42 8.29
C CYS A 446 -12.82 -10.58 8.19
N THR A 447 -13.96 -11.15 8.57
CA THR A 447 -15.27 -10.49 8.47
C THR A 447 -15.65 -9.67 9.70
N ASN A 448 -14.85 -9.73 10.77
CA ASN A 448 -15.13 -8.98 11.99
C ASN A 448 -14.86 -7.48 11.81
N ARG A 449 -15.82 -6.65 12.20
CA ARG A 449 -15.69 -5.18 12.13
C ARG A 449 -14.67 -4.62 13.12
N VAL A 450 -14.60 -5.20 14.32
CA VAL A 450 -13.70 -4.76 15.40
C VAL A 450 -13.01 -5.98 16.00
N LEU A 451 -11.86 -6.30 15.40
CA LEU A 451 -11.00 -7.40 15.82
C LEU A 451 -10.13 -6.95 17.00
N THR A 452 -10.57 -7.27 18.22
CA THR A 452 -9.82 -6.98 19.45
C THR A 452 -8.79 -8.06 19.72
N VAL A 453 -7.78 -7.73 20.52
CA VAL A 453 -6.80 -8.72 21.02
C VAL A 453 -7.50 -9.85 21.78
N GLY A 454 -8.48 -9.56 22.63
CA GLY A 454 -9.23 -10.59 23.37
C GLY A 454 -9.92 -11.59 22.45
N LEU A 455 -10.58 -11.12 21.38
CA LEU A 455 -11.23 -12.00 20.42
C LEU A 455 -10.21 -12.83 19.61
N VAL A 456 -9.05 -12.28 19.31
CA VAL A 456 -7.96 -13.03 18.66
C VAL A 456 -7.39 -14.11 19.56
N LEU A 457 -7.21 -13.83 20.86
CA LEU A 457 -6.79 -14.84 21.83
C LEU A 457 -7.81 -15.99 21.88
N PHE A 458 -9.10 -15.69 21.91
CA PHE A 458 -10.17 -16.69 21.84
C PHE A 458 -10.06 -17.57 20.58
N PHE A 459 -9.83 -16.98 19.40
CA PHE A 459 -9.64 -17.76 18.18
C PHE A 459 -8.35 -18.59 18.19
N MET A 460 -7.23 -18.02 18.67
CA MET A 460 -5.94 -18.71 18.71
C MET A 460 -5.93 -19.87 19.72
N ASP A 461 -6.70 -19.75 20.80
CA ASP A 461 -6.92 -20.84 21.77
C ASP A 461 -7.64 -22.01 21.11
N HIS A 462 -8.76 -21.76 20.42
CA HIS A 462 -9.47 -22.77 19.64
C HIS A 462 -8.57 -23.43 18.58
N ILE A 463 -7.77 -22.65 17.84
CA ILE A 463 -6.80 -23.18 16.88
C ILE A 463 -5.77 -24.09 17.57
N SER A 464 -5.27 -23.69 18.74
CA SER A 464 -4.30 -24.47 19.51
C SER A 464 -4.90 -25.80 19.99
N GLU A 465 -6.14 -25.79 20.50
CA GLU A 465 -6.86 -27.00 20.88
C GLU A 465 -7.04 -27.97 19.71
N MET A 466 -7.39 -27.46 18.52
CA MET A 466 -7.53 -28.29 17.32
C MET A 466 -6.21 -28.94 16.91
N ILE A 467 -5.11 -28.17 16.95
CA ILE A 467 -3.77 -28.68 16.63
C ILE A 467 -3.39 -29.79 17.62
N LEU A 468 -3.59 -29.57 18.92
CA LEU A 468 -3.30 -30.56 19.97
C LEU A 468 -4.16 -31.82 19.81
N THR A 469 -5.46 -31.66 19.54
CA THR A 469 -6.38 -32.78 19.26
C THR A 469 -5.88 -33.63 18.10
N CYS A 470 -5.39 -33.01 17.03
CA CYS A 470 -4.84 -33.72 15.88
C CYS A 470 -3.53 -34.43 16.21
N LYS A 471 -2.64 -33.77 16.95
CA LYS A 471 -1.35 -34.31 17.40
C LYS A 471 -1.53 -35.57 18.25
N ASP A 472 -2.48 -35.53 19.19
CA ASP A 472 -2.69 -36.59 20.18
C ASP A 472 -3.67 -37.68 19.70
N SER A 473 -4.36 -37.45 18.58
CA SER A 473 -5.31 -38.39 17.99
C SER A 473 -4.64 -39.68 17.53
N ARG A 474 -5.23 -40.84 17.89
CA ARG A 474 -4.76 -42.14 17.38
C ARG A 474 -5.09 -42.36 15.89
N GLN A 475 -6.07 -41.64 15.36
CA GLN A 475 -6.59 -41.84 14.00
C GLN A 475 -5.83 -40.99 12.96
N SER A 476 -5.16 -39.92 13.40
CA SER A 476 -4.38 -39.07 12.51
C SER A 476 -3.13 -39.79 11.99
N PRO A 477 -2.80 -39.67 10.69
CA PRO A 477 -1.59 -40.26 10.14
C PRO A 477 -0.33 -39.56 10.69
N ASP A 478 0.79 -40.29 10.76
CA ASP A 478 2.02 -39.81 11.40
C ASP A 478 2.59 -38.54 10.76
N TRP A 479 2.46 -38.41 9.43
CA TRP A 479 2.87 -37.21 8.72
C TRP A 479 2.07 -35.98 9.14
N LEU A 480 0.79 -36.14 9.48
CA LEU A 480 -0.08 -35.04 9.94
C LEU A 480 0.20 -34.71 11.39
N LYS A 481 0.50 -35.71 12.24
CA LYS A 481 0.93 -35.49 13.62
C LYS A 481 2.24 -34.72 13.70
N SER A 482 3.20 -35.09 12.84
CA SER A 482 4.47 -34.37 12.72
C SER A 482 4.23 -32.90 12.34
N ALA A 483 3.37 -32.65 11.34
CA ALA A 483 2.99 -31.29 10.97
C ALA A 483 2.27 -30.55 12.13
N ALA A 484 1.35 -31.22 12.83
CA ALA A 484 0.66 -30.66 13.99
C ALA A 484 1.61 -30.34 15.15
N GLN A 485 2.70 -31.08 15.33
CA GLN A 485 3.73 -30.78 16.32
C GLN A 485 4.50 -29.49 15.97
N ASP A 486 4.85 -29.28 14.70
CA ASP A 486 5.46 -28.03 14.23
C ASP A 486 4.48 -26.85 14.44
N MET A 487 3.22 -27.03 14.04
CA MET A 487 2.14 -26.05 14.25
C MET A 487 1.99 -25.67 15.72
N ALA A 488 1.96 -26.66 16.62
CA ALA A 488 1.80 -26.45 18.07
C ALA A 488 2.97 -25.65 18.65
N THR A 489 4.20 -25.90 18.18
CA THR A 489 5.39 -25.17 18.63
C THR A 489 5.29 -23.69 18.27
N LYS A 490 4.86 -23.37 17.04
CA LYS A 490 4.64 -21.97 16.63
C LYS A 490 3.46 -21.31 17.34
N ALA A 491 2.36 -22.03 17.55
CA ALA A 491 1.21 -21.54 18.31
C ALA A 491 1.60 -21.20 19.75
N GLN A 492 2.39 -22.06 20.40
CA GLN A 492 2.92 -21.80 21.74
C GLN A 492 3.84 -20.58 21.77
N ASN A 493 4.78 -20.47 20.83
CA ASN A 493 5.68 -19.30 20.74
C ASN A 493 4.93 -17.99 20.54
N TYR A 494 3.80 -18.01 19.83
CA TYR A 494 2.92 -16.84 19.70
C TYR A 494 2.24 -16.53 21.04
N CYS A 495 1.67 -17.53 21.71
CA CYS A 495 1.02 -17.38 23.02
C CYS A 495 1.99 -16.81 24.05
N ASP A 496 3.21 -17.33 24.14
CA ASP A 496 4.23 -16.88 25.10
C ASP A 496 4.61 -15.39 24.90
N GLN A 497 4.59 -14.91 23.66
CA GLN A 497 4.92 -13.52 23.33
C GLN A 497 3.74 -12.56 23.50
N VAL A 498 2.53 -12.98 23.11
CA VAL A 498 1.35 -12.13 23.17
C VAL A 498 0.86 -11.99 24.61
N CYS A 499 0.95 -13.03 25.43
CA CYS A 499 0.41 -13.07 26.79
C CYS A 499 1.19 -12.14 27.74
N ASN A 500 0.70 -10.92 27.87
CA ASN A 500 1.19 -9.94 28.83
C ASN A 500 0.05 -9.15 29.45
N VAL A 501 0.36 -8.38 30.48
CA VAL A 501 -0.64 -7.62 31.25
C VAL A 501 -1.46 -6.66 30.37
N PHE A 502 -0.88 -6.07 29.31
CA PHE A 502 -1.63 -5.16 28.44
C PHE A 502 -2.63 -5.92 27.59
N THR A 503 -2.24 -7.04 26.99
CA THR A 503 -3.17 -7.91 26.23
C THR A 503 -4.28 -8.47 27.11
N TYR A 504 -4.00 -8.65 28.39
CA TYR A 504 -5.01 -9.03 29.35
C TYR A 504 -6.00 -7.89 29.63
N MET A 505 -5.49 -6.66 29.83
CA MET A 505 -6.33 -5.47 29.97
C MET A 505 -7.22 -5.25 28.73
N THR A 506 -6.69 -5.40 27.52
CA THR A 506 -7.49 -5.28 26.30
C THR A 506 -8.60 -6.35 26.23
N ALA A 507 -8.30 -7.59 26.63
CA ALA A 507 -9.27 -8.68 26.63
C ALA A 507 -10.37 -8.51 27.69
N ILE A 508 -10.03 -8.01 28.89
CA ILE A 508 -11.03 -7.64 29.91
C ILE A 508 -11.98 -6.57 29.37
N LEU A 509 -11.44 -5.55 28.72
CA LEU A 509 -12.22 -4.41 28.25
C LEU A 509 -13.06 -4.75 27.02
N ASP A 510 -12.93 -5.95 26.44
CA ASP A 510 -13.87 -6.46 25.45
C ASP A 510 -15.11 -7.04 26.15
N PRO A 511 -16.28 -6.40 26.02
CA PRO A 511 -17.50 -6.83 26.69
C PRO A 511 -17.95 -8.23 26.24
N ARG A 512 -17.51 -8.72 25.08
CA ARG A 512 -17.87 -10.03 24.52
C ARG A 512 -17.11 -11.18 25.16
N ILE A 513 -15.88 -10.93 25.61
CA ILE A 513 -14.93 -11.99 26.01
C ILE A 513 -14.64 -12.01 27.50
N LYS A 514 -14.72 -10.84 28.17
CA LYS A 514 -14.36 -10.64 29.58
C LYS A 514 -14.62 -11.87 30.48
N VAL A 515 -13.61 -12.26 31.27
CA VAL A 515 -13.64 -13.35 32.26
C VAL A 515 -13.91 -14.74 31.67
N GLU A 516 -15.14 -15.03 31.23
CA GLU A 516 -15.62 -16.40 30.93
C GLU A 516 -15.00 -17.01 29.67
N LEU A 517 -14.71 -16.20 28.65
CA LEU A 517 -14.15 -16.68 27.38
C LEU A 517 -12.64 -16.43 27.27
N MET A 518 -11.99 -16.07 28.38
CA MET A 518 -10.54 -15.93 28.43
C MET A 518 -9.88 -17.31 28.64
N PRO A 519 -8.76 -17.60 27.95
CA PRO A 519 -8.06 -18.88 28.10
C PRO A 519 -7.68 -19.19 29.56
N GLU A 520 -7.98 -20.40 30.03
CA GLU A 520 -7.77 -20.83 31.44
C GLU A 520 -6.29 -20.88 31.85
N ASN A 521 -5.37 -20.96 30.88
CA ASN A 521 -3.93 -21.01 31.10
C ASN A 521 -3.34 -19.65 31.55
N LEU A 522 -4.10 -18.57 31.49
CA LEU A 522 -3.71 -17.26 31.98
C LEU A 522 -3.88 -17.20 33.50
N ASN A 523 -2.88 -16.70 34.23
CA ASN A 523 -2.97 -16.46 35.68
C ASN A 523 -3.96 -15.32 35.98
N LEU A 524 -5.25 -15.63 35.87
CA LEU A 524 -6.37 -14.69 35.80
C LEU A 524 -6.37 -13.74 36.99
N GLU A 525 -6.18 -14.27 38.20
CA GLU A 525 -6.18 -13.49 39.44
C GLU A 525 -5.06 -12.44 39.49
N SER A 526 -3.83 -12.83 39.15
CA SER A 526 -2.69 -11.91 39.13
C SER A 526 -2.89 -10.78 38.13
N TYR A 527 -3.35 -11.11 36.92
CA TYR A 527 -3.58 -10.10 35.89
C TYR A 527 -4.82 -9.24 36.16
N LEU A 528 -5.86 -9.76 36.80
CA LEU A 528 -7.01 -8.97 37.26
C LEU A 528 -6.56 -7.92 38.27
N GLU A 529 -5.71 -8.32 39.22
CA GLU A 529 -5.20 -7.41 40.23
C GLU A 529 -4.32 -6.33 39.60
N GLU A 530 -3.47 -6.68 38.63
CA GLU A 530 -2.68 -5.69 37.90
C GLU A 530 -3.57 -4.77 37.04
N ALA A 531 -4.64 -5.28 36.43
CA ALA A 531 -5.62 -4.44 35.72
C ALA A 531 -6.33 -3.46 36.68
N ARG A 532 -6.72 -3.90 37.88
CA ARG A 532 -7.26 -3.03 38.93
C ARG A 532 -6.26 -1.97 39.36
N ASN A 533 -5.02 -2.36 39.63
CA ASN A 533 -3.95 -1.43 40.01
C ASN A 533 -3.67 -0.39 38.93
N HIS A 534 -3.61 -0.82 37.66
CA HIS A 534 -3.44 0.07 36.52
C HIS A 534 -4.60 1.05 36.39
N PHE A 535 -5.83 0.55 36.48
CA PHE A 535 -7.04 1.36 36.43
C PHE A 535 -7.04 2.42 37.55
N MET A 536 -6.74 2.00 38.78
CA MET A 536 -6.67 2.90 39.93
C MET A 536 -5.56 3.94 39.81
N ARG A 537 -4.37 3.56 39.32
CA ARG A 537 -3.24 4.48 39.18
C ARG A 537 -3.45 5.54 38.10
N ASN A 538 -4.05 5.16 36.98
CA ASN A 538 -4.05 5.97 35.76
C ASN A 538 -5.41 6.61 35.42
N TYR A 539 -6.53 6.08 35.91
CA TYR A 539 -7.89 6.51 35.51
C TYR A 539 -8.81 6.88 36.68
N SER A 540 -8.41 6.64 37.93
CA SER A 540 -9.28 6.94 39.10
C SER A 540 -9.49 8.44 39.35
N THR A 541 -8.50 9.26 39.00
CA THR A 541 -8.42 10.71 39.29
C THR A 541 -8.69 11.60 38.09
N SER A 542 -8.99 11.03 36.91
CA SER A 542 -9.31 11.82 35.72
C SER A 542 -10.45 12.78 36.04
N TYR A 543 -10.14 14.08 36.05
CA TYR A 543 -11.05 15.15 36.47
C TYR A 543 -12.25 15.16 35.50
N PHE A 544 -13.40 14.65 35.94
CA PHE A 544 -14.65 14.89 35.23
C PHE A 544 -15.08 16.31 35.58
N PRO A 545 -15.21 17.23 34.61
CA PRO A 545 -15.99 18.42 34.85
C PRO A 545 -17.37 17.92 35.25
N SER A 546 -17.76 18.19 36.49
CA SER A 546 -19.18 18.16 36.82
C SER A 546 -19.84 19.06 35.79
N ILE A 547 -20.73 18.52 34.95
CA ILE A 547 -21.58 19.34 34.11
C ILE A 547 -22.56 20.03 35.06
N THR A 548 -22.07 21.05 35.75
CA THR A 548 -22.83 22.09 36.40
C THR A 548 -22.75 23.28 35.46
N SER A 549 -23.72 23.41 34.58
CA SER A 549 -24.48 24.65 34.40
C SER A 549 -25.12 24.77 33.01
N SER A 550 -26.31 25.37 33.03
CA SER A 550 -27.02 26.10 31.97
C SER A 550 -27.52 25.31 30.76
N TYR A 551 -28.82 25.03 30.82
CA TYR A 551 -29.70 24.87 29.66
C TYR A 551 -29.47 26.01 28.66
N THR A 552 -29.00 25.64 27.47
CA THR A 552 -29.47 26.25 26.22
C THR A 552 -29.84 25.11 25.31
N ALA A 553 -31.15 24.95 25.11
CA ALA A 553 -31.70 24.04 24.13
C ALA A 553 -31.25 24.51 22.74
N GLN A 554 -30.28 23.81 22.16
CA GLN A 554 -30.16 23.74 20.71
C GLN A 554 -30.50 22.31 20.32
N GLU A 555 -31.67 22.19 19.69
CA GLU A 555 -32.12 20.98 19.02
C GLU A 555 -31.14 20.71 17.86
N MET A 556 -30.38 19.63 17.99
CA MET A 556 -29.77 18.95 16.84
C MET A 556 -30.43 17.58 16.74
N ASP A 557 -31.21 17.44 15.69
CA ASP A 557 -31.91 16.25 15.25
C ASP A 557 -30.90 15.27 14.64
N ASP A 558 -30.53 14.21 15.36
CA ASP A 558 -30.10 12.94 14.76
C ASP A 558 -30.19 11.78 15.78
N GLY A 559 -31.09 10.83 15.50
CA GLY A 559 -30.83 9.40 15.70
C GLY A 559 -30.63 8.84 17.12
N GLY A 560 -31.55 9.10 18.05
CA GLY A 560 -31.69 8.31 19.29
C GLY A 560 -32.05 9.13 20.52
N SER A 561 -33.31 9.58 20.60
CA SER A 561 -33.81 10.28 21.79
C SER A 561 -33.78 9.35 23.00
N VAL A 562 -32.73 9.50 23.80
CA VAL A 562 -32.69 8.99 25.15
C VAL A 562 -33.86 9.58 25.92
N SER A 563 -34.75 8.72 26.41
CA SER A 563 -35.89 9.14 27.24
C SER A 563 -35.42 9.96 28.45
N PHE A 564 -36.15 11.01 28.80
CA PHE A 564 -35.93 11.81 30.01
C PHE A 564 -35.88 10.94 31.29
N ALA A 565 -36.62 9.82 31.31
CA ALA A 565 -36.57 8.84 32.39
C ALA A 565 -35.21 8.14 32.48
N GLU A 566 -34.58 7.84 31.34
CA GLU A 566 -33.25 7.26 31.28
C GLU A 566 -32.19 8.28 31.73
N GLU A 567 -32.36 9.56 31.41
CA GLU A 567 -31.49 10.65 31.89
C GLU A 567 -31.54 10.78 33.43
N ILE A 568 -32.74 10.72 34.03
CA ILE A 568 -32.93 10.68 35.49
C ILE A 568 -32.27 9.43 36.08
N ALA A 569 -32.48 8.26 35.46
CA ALA A 569 -31.89 7.00 35.92
C ALA A 569 -30.35 7.02 35.85
N ARG A 570 -29.77 7.63 34.81
CA ARG A 570 -28.32 7.83 34.69
C ARG A 570 -27.79 8.78 35.76
N LYS A 571 -28.48 9.90 36.01
CA LYS A 571 -28.09 10.85 37.05
C LYS A 571 -28.12 10.23 38.45
N LYS A 572 -29.11 9.39 38.73
CA LYS A 572 -29.24 8.65 40.00
C LYS A 572 -28.19 7.53 40.13
N ARG A 573 -27.87 6.83 39.04
CA ARG A 573 -26.77 5.83 39.01
C ARG A 573 -25.40 6.47 39.26
N ARG A 574 -25.11 7.63 38.65
CA ARG A 574 -23.88 8.41 38.90
C ARG A 574 -23.74 8.83 40.36
N ALA A 575 -24.82 9.31 40.98
CA ALA A 575 -24.82 9.71 42.39
C ALA A 575 -24.64 8.54 43.37
N SER A 576 -24.82 7.29 42.91
CA SER A 576 -24.59 6.08 43.70
C SER A 576 -23.18 5.49 43.53
N MET A 577 -22.45 5.86 42.46
CA MET A 577 -21.12 5.32 42.13
C MET A 577 -20.03 6.25 42.67
N ASN A 578 -19.70 6.08 43.96
CA ASN A 578 -18.82 7.01 44.67
C ASN A 578 -17.31 6.68 44.54
N SER A 579 -16.90 5.50 44.05
CA SER A 579 -15.47 5.16 43.90
C SER A 579 -15.10 4.59 42.52
N ALA A 580 -13.82 4.72 42.13
CA ALA A 580 -13.27 4.18 40.88
C ALA A 580 -13.30 2.65 40.90
N THR A 581 -12.92 2.04 42.03
CA THR A 581 -12.98 0.60 42.31
C THR A 581 -14.34 -0.05 42.02
N ASP A 582 -15.42 0.72 42.10
CA ASP A 582 -16.78 0.21 41.86
C ASP A 582 -17.07 0.01 40.35
N GLU A 583 -16.48 0.79 39.44
CA GLU A 583 -16.75 0.69 37.99
C GLU A 583 -16.26 -0.64 37.40
N LEU A 584 -14.99 -0.96 37.60
CA LEU A 584 -14.39 -2.18 37.05
C LEU A 584 -15.03 -3.43 37.69
N THR A 585 -15.24 -3.42 39.00
CA THR A 585 -15.88 -4.53 39.72
C THR A 585 -17.32 -4.75 39.22
N GLN A 586 -18.08 -3.68 39.00
CA GLN A 586 -19.42 -3.78 38.45
C GLN A 586 -19.41 -4.31 37.00
N TYR A 587 -18.55 -3.79 36.14
CA TYR A 587 -18.44 -4.24 34.75
C TYR A 587 -18.10 -5.75 34.66
N LEU A 588 -17.19 -6.22 35.52
CA LEU A 588 -16.78 -7.62 35.56
C LEU A 588 -17.86 -8.55 36.14
N SER A 589 -18.79 -8.05 36.96
CA SER A 589 -19.90 -8.88 37.49
C SER A 589 -21.07 -9.03 36.52
N GLU A 590 -21.10 -8.26 35.44
CA GLU A 590 -22.10 -8.39 34.39
C GLU A 590 -21.76 -9.53 33.42
N PRO A 591 -22.76 -10.21 32.86
CA PRO A 591 -22.53 -11.26 31.87
C PRO A 591 -21.81 -10.71 30.62
N PRO A 592 -21.07 -11.56 29.87
CA PRO A 592 -20.53 -11.20 28.58
C PRO A 592 -21.62 -10.78 27.57
N ALA A 593 -21.29 -9.80 26.73
CA ALA A 593 -22.14 -9.39 25.62
C ALA A 593 -22.12 -10.46 24.50
N PRO A 594 -23.16 -10.56 23.68
CA PRO A 594 -23.17 -11.47 22.52
C PRO A 594 -22.00 -11.20 21.57
N ILE A 595 -21.41 -12.24 20.96
CA ILE A 595 -20.31 -12.12 19.99
C ILE A 595 -20.58 -11.12 18.83
N PRO A 596 -21.81 -11.01 18.28
CA PRO A 596 -22.10 -10.03 17.23
C PRO A 596 -22.10 -8.57 17.67
N THR A 597 -21.93 -8.29 18.97
CA THR A 597 -21.95 -6.93 19.53
C THR A 597 -20.80 -6.10 18.97
N ASP A 598 -21.09 -4.87 18.54
CA ASP A 598 -20.07 -3.88 18.23
C ASP A 598 -19.49 -3.33 19.54
N VAL A 599 -18.21 -3.59 19.78
CA VAL A 599 -17.52 -3.24 21.03
C VAL A 599 -17.46 -1.72 21.22
N LEU A 600 -17.23 -0.96 20.15
CA LEU A 600 -17.07 0.48 20.24
C LEU A 600 -18.41 1.15 20.50
N GLU A 601 -19.47 0.70 19.82
CA GLU A 601 -20.82 1.20 20.08
C GLU A 601 -21.30 0.80 21.49
N TRP A 602 -20.96 -0.41 21.96
CA TRP A 602 -21.27 -0.82 23.32
C TRP A 602 -20.65 0.12 24.36
N TRP A 603 -19.36 0.45 24.20
CA TRP A 603 -18.69 1.39 25.09
C TRP A 603 -19.19 2.82 24.93
N LYS A 604 -19.57 3.25 23.73
CA LYS A 604 -20.19 4.56 23.49
C LYS A 604 -21.45 4.73 24.33
N VAL A 605 -22.35 3.75 24.29
CA VAL A 605 -23.61 3.73 25.06
C VAL A 605 -23.33 3.64 26.56
N ASN A 606 -22.37 2.82 26.98
CA ASN A 606 -22.06 2.58 28.39
C ASN A 606 -21.04 3.57 28.99
N SER A 607 -20.46 4.48 28.21
CA SER A 607 -19.49 5.48 28.68
C SER A 607 -20.06 6.36 29.79
N THR A 608 -21.36 6.65 29.74
CA THR A 608 -22.06 7.43 30.76
C THR A 608 -22.24 6.69 32.09
N ARG A 609 -22.23 5.36 32.05
CA ARG A 609 -22.32 4.45 33.20
C ARG A 609 -20.94 4.15 33.77
N TYR A 610 -19.94 4.01 32.90
CA TYR A 610 -18.56 3.70 33.25
C TYR A 610 -17.61 4.83 32.79
N PRO A 611 -17.74 6.05 33.33
CA PRO A 611 -17.05 7.22 32.82
C PRO A 611 -15.52 7.10 32.86
N ARG A 612 -14.95 6.52 33.93
CA ARG A 612 -13.49 6.33 34.05
C ARG A 612 -13.02 5.10 33.27
N LEU A 613 -13.74 3.99 33.40
CA LEU A 613 -13.36 2.74 32.73
C LEU A 613 -13.44 2.87 31.22
N SER A 614 -14.38 3.66 30.70
CA SER A 614 -14.48 3.91 29.26
C SER A 614 -13.27 4.67 28.70
N LEU A 615 -12.56 5.48 29.49
CA LEU A 615 -11.29 6.08 29.08
C LEU A 615 -10.19 5.02 28.92
N MET A 616 -10.12 4.07 29.86
CA MET A 616 -9.21 2.93 29.77
C MET A 616 -9.57 2.04 28.57
N ALA A 617 -10.85 1.77 28.34
CA ALA A 617 -11.32 1.05 27.17
C ALA A 617 -10.89 1.73 25.86
N ARG A 618 -11.03 3.05 25.76
CA ARG A 618 -10.61 3.83 24.58
C ARG A 618 -9.11 3.71 24.29
N ASP A 619 -8.28 3.68 25.34
CA ASP A 619 -6.82 3.59 25.20
C ASP A 619 -6.34 2.16 24.87
N PHE A 620 -6.97 1.13 25.45
CA PHE A 620 -6.52 -0.26 25.32
C PHE A 620 -7.17 -0.99 24.15
N LEU A 621 -8.43 -0.70 23.82
CA LEU A 621 -9.09 -1.31 22.66
C LEU A 621 -8.56 -0.79 21.32
N SER A 622 -7.74 0.28 21.32
CA SER A 622 -7.05 0.71 20.10
C SER A 622 -5.95 -0.27 19.68
N VAL A 623 -5.38 -1.03 20.63
CA VAL A 623 -4.31 -2.00 20.38
C VAL A 623 -4.76 -3.04 19.35
N GLN A 624 -4.12 -3.04 18.19
CA GLN A 624 -4.46 -3.97 17.13
C GLN A 624 -3.74 -5.30 17.27
N PRO A 625 -4.44 -6.44 17.18
CA PRO A 625 -3.79 -7.75 17.20
C PRO A 625 -3.03 -8.08 15.91
N THR A 626 -3.23 -7.30 14.84
CA THR A 626 -2.70 -7.59 13.51
C THR A 626 -2.03 -6.37 12.90
N ALA A 627 -0.83 -6.54 12.34
CA ALA A 627 -0.09 -5.46 11.71
C ALA A 627 -0.55 -5.15 10.27
N ALA A 628 -1.00 -6.18 9.55
CA ALA A 628 -1.67 -6.08 8.26
C ALA A 628 -3.10 -6.62 8.38
N SER A 629 -3.98 -6.26 7.44
CA SER A 629 -5.34 -6.78 7.44
C SER A 629 -5.32 -8.30 7.30
N PRO A 630 -6.12 -9.07 8.07
CA PRO A 630 -6.28 -10.50 7.84
C PRO A 630 -6.66 -10.83 6.40
N GLU A 631 -7.46 -9.98 5.75
CA GLU A 631 -7.81 -10.14 4.33
C GLU A 631 -6.60 -10.00 3.41
N ASP A 632 -5.66 -9.11 3.74
CA ASP A 632 -4.43 -8.91 2.96
C ASP A 632 -3.48 -10.09 3.07
N ILE A 633 -3.50 -10.84 4.18
CA ILE A 633 -2.62 -12.00 4.38
C ILE A 633 -3.28 -13.28 3.85
N PHE A 634 -4.57 -13.46 4.12
CA PHE A 634 -5.24 -14.74 3.91
C PHE A 634 -6.04 -14.82 2.63
N CYS A 635 -6.63 -13.72 2.14
CA CYS A 635 -7.57 -13.76 1.02
C CYS A 635 -6.93 -13.31 -0.29
N SER A 636 -7.61 -13.50 -1.42
CA SER A 636 -7.14 -13.01 -2.73
C SER A 636 -7.06 -11.48 -2.81
N LYS A 637 -7.81 -10.74 -1.97
CA LYS A 637 -7.75 -9.27 -1.90
C LYS A 637 -6.34 -8.74 -1.75
N GLY A 638 -5.49 -9.38 -0.93
CA GLY A 638 -4.13 -8.89 -0.77
C GLY A 638 -3.23 -9.15 -1.99
N GLU A 639 -3.62 -9.97 -2.97
CA GLU A 639 -2.86 -10.05 -4.23
C GLU A 639 -2.95 -8.74 -5.03
N GLU A 640 -4.08 -8.03 -4.90
CA GLU A 640 -4.22 -6.69 -5.47
C GLU A 640 -3.30 -5.69 -4.73
N SER A 641 -3.29 -5.74 -3.40
CA SER A 641 -2.38 -4.95 -2.55
C SER A 641 -0.92 -5.22 -2.92
N ASP A 642 -0.54 -6.49 -3.07
CA ASP A 642 0.79 -6.92 -3.48
C ASP A 642 1.13 -6.42 -4.88
N ARG A 643 0.25 -6.63 -5.87
CA ARG A 643 0.45 -6.18 -7.25
C ARG A 643 0.71 -4.68 -7.32
N GLN A 644 -0.02 -3.89 -6.54
CA GLN A 644 0.17 -2.44 -6.44
C GLN A 644 1.49 -2.06 -5.77
N ARG A 645 1.92 -2.80 -4.72
CA ARG A 645 3.25 -2.62 -4.10
C ARG A 645 4.37 -2.98 -5.09
N PHE A 646 4.19 -4.02 -5.88
CA PHE A 646 5.14 -4.49 -6.90
C PHE A 646 5.21 -3.60 -8.14
N SER A 647 4.20 -2.79 -8.43
CA SER A 647 4.18 -1.89 -9.60
C SER A 647 4.77 -0.50 -9.35
N SER A 648 5.12 -0.17 -8.09
CA SER A 648 5.62 1.16 -7.73
C SER A 648 7.16 1.23 -7.81
N PRO A 649 7.75 2.18 -8.56
CA PRO A 649 9.20 2.33 -8.68
C PRO A 649 9.81 2.94 -7.41
N PHE A 650 11.02 2.50 -7.02
CA PHE A 650 11.73 2.90 -5.80
C PHE A 650 11.69 4.40 -5.50
N GLU A 651 11.99 5.27 -6.48
CA GLU A 651 12.21 6.70 -6.26
C GLU A 651 11.00 7.44 -5.66
N ASN A 652 9.77 6.96 -5.90
CA ASN A 652 8.54 7.64 -5.49
C ASN A 652 7.62 6.78 -4.62
N THR A 653 8.02 5.55 -4.26
CA THR A 653 7.16 4.60 -3.54
C THR A 653 6.62 5.15 -2.22
N GLN A 654 7.47 5.73 -1.38
CA GLN A 654 7.04 6.35 -0.12
C GLN A 654 6.00 7.45 -0.37
N THR A 655 6.34 8.42 -1.24
CA THR A 655 5.50 9.56 -1.58
C THR A 655 4.14 9.11 -2.12
N LEU A 656 4.12 8.22 -3.10
CA LEU A 656 2.92 7.77 -3.80
C LEU A 656 1.99 6.98 -2.89
N LEU A 657 2.53 6.00 -2.16
CA LEU A 657 1.73 5.12 -1.31
C LEU A 657 1.23 5.85 -0.06
N CYS A 658 2.00 6.79 0.51
CA CYS A 658 1.52 7.65 1.59
C CYS A 658 0.38 8.56 1.14
N ILE A 659 0.54 9.30 0.03
CA ILE A 659 -0.54 10.16 -0.49
C ILE A 659 -1.79 9.32 -0.76
N LYS A 660 -1.64 8.14 -1.41
CA LYS A 660 -2.76 7.23 -1.66
C LYS A 660 -3.48 6.85 -0.36
N SER A 661 -2.74 6.39 0.65
CA SER A 661 -3.31 5.98 1.93
C SER A 661 -4.04 7.14 2.61
N TRP A 662 -3.46 8.34 2.60
CA TRP A 662 -4.06 9.54 3.18
C TRP A 662 -5.33 9.99 2.44
N MET A 663 -5.33 9.93 1.11
CA MET A 663 -6.53 10.21 0.31
C MET A 663 -7.66 9.23 0.60
N GLN A 664 -7.34 7.93 0.72
CA GLN A 664 -8.31 6.90 1.09
C GLN A 664 -8.81 7.07 2.52
N GLY A 665 -7.97 7.60 3.42
CA GLY A 665 -8.34 8.01 4.78
C GLY A 665 -9.11 9.34 4.86
N GLY A 666 -9.47 9.94 3.72
CA GLY A 666 -10.28 11.17 3.66
C GLY A 666 -9.49 12.48 3.83
N ILE A 667 -8.16 12.42 3.94
CA ILE A 667 -7.32 13.63 3.99
C ILE A 667 -7.34 14.30 2.61
N LYS A 668 -7.77 15.55 2.59
CA LYS A 668 -7.87 16.34 1.37
C LYS A 668 -6.49 16.66 0.82
N VAL A 669 -6.34 16.58 -0.51
CA VAL A 669 -5.09 16.89 -1.19
C VAL A 669 -4.86 18.39 -1.12
N LYS A 670 -3.71 18.79 -0.60
CA LYS A 670 -3.29 20.20 -0.53
C LYS A 670 -1.99 20.40 -1.31
N TYR A 671 -1.92 21.49 -2.07
CA TYR A 671 -0.71 21.94 -2.76
C TYR A 671 -0.45 23.40 -2.40
N LYS A 672 0.73 23.69 -1.82
CA LYS A 672 1.06 25.03 -1.30
C LYS A 672 -0.07 25.61 -0.41
N SER A 673 -0.59 24.76 0.50
CA SER A 673 -1.70 25.10 1.41
C SER A 673 -3.06 25.36 0.75
N THR A 674 -3.20 25.16 -0.57
CA THR A 674 -4.48 25.24 -1.27
C THR A 674 -5.06 23.84 -1.43
N GLU A 675 -6.30 23.64 -1.00
CA GLU A 675 -7.02 22.38 -1.20
C GLU A 675 -7.38 22.18 -2.67
N ILE A 676 -7.13 20.98 -3.19
CA ILE A 676 -7.50 20.56 -4.53
C ILE A 676 -8.83 19.80 -4.45
N ASP A 677 -9.91 20.51 -4.77
CA ASP A 677 -11.26 19.96 -4.79
C ASP A 677 -11.55 19.22 -6.11
N TYR A 678 -11.34 17.91 -6.10
CA TYR A 678 -11.58 17.05 -7.25
C TYR A 678 -13.05 16.96 -7.68
N GLU A 679 -14.01 17.16 -6.77
CA GLU A 679 -15.44 17.10 -7.11
C GLU A 679 -15.82 18.33 -7.91
N ARG A 680 -15.41 19.51 -7.42
CA ARG A 680 -15.57 20.76 -8.15
C ARG A 680 -14.88 20.76 -9.51
N LEU A 681 -13.70 20.14 -9.62
CA LEU A 681 -13.02 19.97 -10.91
C LEU A 681 -13.88 19.18 -11.92
N MET A 682 -14.60 18.16 -11.47
CA MET A 682 -15.49 17.35 -12.30
C MET A 682 -16.79 18.08 -12.64
N GLU A 683 -17.38 18.83 -11.71
CA GLU A 683 -18.59 19.62 -11.93
C GLU A 683 -18.38 20.73 -12.97
N LEU A 684 -17.25 21.44 -12.90
CA LEU A 684 -16.88 22.47 -13.88
C LEU A 684 -16.71 21.90 -15.29
N ALA A 685 -16.26 20.65 -15.41
CA ALA A 685 -16.20 19.96 -16.69
C ALA A 685 -17.61 19.65 -17.23
N ALA A 686 -18.53 19.18 -16.38
CA ALA A 686 -19.91 18.87 -16.76
C ALA A 686 -20.74 20.12 -17.13
N SER A 687 -20.55 21.23 -16.44
CA SER A 687 -21.23 22.50 -16.74
C SER A 687 -20.76 23.09 -18.07
N SER A 688 -19.47 22.96 -18.40
CA SER A 688 -18.95 23.40 -19.71
C SER A 688 -19.51 22.59 -20.89
N ALA A 689 -19.84 21.31 -20.67
CA ALA A 689 -20.44 20.45 -21.67
C ALA A 689 -21.92 20.80 -21.95
N THR A 690 -22.69 21.17 -20.91
CA THR A 690 -24.10 21.55 -21.04
C THR A 690 -24.28 22.91 -21.74
N ASP A 691 -23.41 23.89 -21.45
CA ASP A 691 -23.37 25.19 -22.15
C ASP A 691 -22.97 25.09 -23.63
N SER A 692 -22.18 24.07 -23.99
CA SER A 692 -21.84 23.80 -25.39
C SER A 692 -23.04 23.23 -26.18
N SER A 693 -23.92 22.47 -25.50
CA SER A 693 -25.13 21.93 -26.10
C SER A 693 -26.19 23.01 -26.34
N SER A 694 -26.40 23.94 -25.37
CA SER A 694 -27.38 25.02 -25.47
C SER A 694 -27.01 26.06 -26.54
N ARG A 695 -25.71 26.36 -26.70
CA ARG A 695 -25.21 27.23 -27.79
C ARG A 695 -25.25 26.59 -29.17
N SER A 696 -25.30 25.26 -29.26
CA SER A 696 -25.45 24.56 -30.54
C SER A 696 -26.90 24.58 -31.06
N SER A 697 -27.89 24.69 -30.16
CA SER A 697 -29.31 24.83 -30.50
C SER A 697 -29.70 26.23 -30.99
N GLU A 698 -29.07 27.30 -30.50
CA GLU A 698 -29.41 28.68 -30.90
C GLU A 698 -28.83 29.11 -32.26
N LYS A 699 -27.80 28.42 -32.78
CA LYS A 699 -27.21 28.72 -34.10
C LYS A 699 -27.95 28.11 -35.29
N LYS A 700 -29.08 27.41 -35.07
CA LYS A 700 -29.94 26.86 -36.15
C LYS A 700 -31.20 27.70 -36.43
N GLN A 701 -31.36 28.87 -35.81
CA GLN A 701 -32.38 29.85 -36.19
C GLN A 701 -31.74 31.20 -36.51
N LYS A 702 -31.23 31.32 -37.73
CA LYS A 702 -31.24 32.55 -38.52
C LYS A 702 -30.95 32.26 -39.98
#